data_AF-A0A931RNS3-F1
#
_entry.id   AF-A0A931RNS3-F1
#
_cell.length_a   1.000
_cell.length_b   1.000
_cell.length_c   1.000
_cell.angle_alpha   90.00
_cell.angle_beta   90.00
_cell.angle_gamma   90.00
#
_symmetry.space_group_name_H-M   'P 1'
#
loop_
_entity.id
_entity.type
_entity.pdbx_description
1 polymer ?
#
loop_
_entity_poly.entity_id
_entity_poly.type
_entity_poly.pdbx_seq_one_letter_code
_entity_poly.pdbx_strand_id
1 'polypeptide(L)'
;MKPFFTTIATLGLIALSAGSAGVATGQDVIEPPPDVSAAQHGFSQAVRVAWAASPTASASLYRVHRSATGGGLGTSLGLVSGLEFIDSGVSFNVTYYYRVVATSAGIDSAPSQQASAKPVVPAPVAVAAQDTGEGRSIKVTWERPDPGLVLTFDVYRSTALASAGSRVGSRVSGTEYIDRSVNNGIAYYYRVRSVNTGNVQSGDSGVASASASALEAEKPVLSGGADRAGGVSISWTKPSDADVSAYRVYRSQNENERGDFRIETTSRSFTERDLPRGTAYYYRVQALGANRAVKSESEPRRAVVADAAGQDVLLPVTGLVAQGTGSSGAVKLSWQNPPSNNFSYLRIYRNTVPALGSLVADRVGGSWYEDRSLENGITYYYAVKTVDSAGREGADATLASAFPFARTRGSTPPPPVAKLSVRDLGDGTSLKLAWQNPEPHLYASVSIYRSTDPATQGDLVASGYRGSGFLNTRSVQANQQYYYTVVAVDQNGLQSERNPQVPGIATLSSLDTGFDTDADGLPDAWERVHGFHPHLKDDVLADHDADGLPLFFEYQYGTDPWDADSDQDGHSDGTEALNGYDPLGPGRKALVSDAASVAGSFAYGRARLSSLAEERYQAAELRSALELEFGSGRIPNPRSHWPKLVNAYLYGGYTSSEIAHTLRFGPGLVHPAIPASVWRTADEYARRSSS
;
A
#
# COMPACT_ATOMS: atom_id res chain seq x y z
N MET A 1 17.44 71.02 -18.38
CA MET A 1 16.65 72.00 -17.61
C MET A 1 16.62 71.55 -16.16
N LYS A 2 16.94 72.47 -15.24
CA LYS A 2 16.85 72.39 -13.76
C LYS A 2 15.39 72.13 -13.28
N PRO A 3 15.06 71.97 -11.96
CA PRO A 3 15.93 71.92 -10.75
C PRO A 3 15.63 70.77 -9.73
N PHE A 4 16.60 70.31 -8.90
CA PHE A 4 16.91 70.60 -7.45
C PHE A 4 15.97 69.93 -6.40
N PHE A 5 16.36 69.48 -5.20
CA PHE A 5 17.47 69.74 -4.24
C PHE A 5 17.95 68.39 -3.58
N THR A 6 19.23 68.02 -3.34
CA THR A 6 20.34 68.52 -2.45
C THR A 6 20.02 68.36 -0.93
N THR A 7 20.83 67.84 0.02
CA THR A 7 22.30 67.96 0.27
C THR A 7 22.79 67.11 1.50
N ILE A 8 23.86 66.29 1.34
CA ILE A 8 25.14 66.12 2.12
C ILE A 8 25.10 65.81 3.65
N ALA A 9 25.66 64.70 4.18
CA ALA A 9 27.07 64.29 4.49
C ALA A 9 27.77 65.04 5.66
N THR A 10 28.58 64.32 6.48
CA THR A 10 30.06 64.43 6.63
C THR A 10 30.58 63.62 7.85
N LEU A 11 31.83 63.13 7.72
CA LEU A 11 32.67 62.33 8.63
C LEU A 11 33.06 63.01 9.97
N GLY A 12 33.24 62.15 11.00
CA GLY A 12 34.45 61.93 11.81
C GLY A 12 35.16 63.07 12.56
N LEU A 13 35.44 62.86 13.86
CA LEU A 13 36.77 63.10 14.46
C LEU A 13 36.86 62.53 15.89
N ILE A 14 38.02 61.95 16.21
CA ILE A 14 38.47 61.59 17.57
C ILE A 14 39.01 62.85 18.25
N ALA A 15 38.70 63.04 19.54
CA ALA A 15 39.46 63.91 20.43
C ALA A 15 39.54 63.28 21.84
N LEU A 16 40.78 63.07 22.32
CA LEU A 16 41.09 62.90 23.74
C LEU A 16 41.07 64.29 24.41
N SER A 17 40.48 64.39 25.61
CA SER A 17 40.92 65.37 26.61
C SER A 17 40.61 64.90 28.04
N ALA A 18 41.38 65.44 28.98
CA ALA A 18 41.76 64.87 30.26
C ALA A 18 40.71 64.97 31.38
N GLY A 19 40.99 64.22 32.45
CA GLY A 19 40.16 64.03 33.63
C GLY A 19 39.67 65.30 34.31
N SER A 20 38.44 65.20 34.81
CA SER A 20 38.00 65.90 36.00
C SER A 20 37.40 64.86 36.95
N ALA A 21 37.97 64.79 38.16
CA ALA A 21 37.42 64.03 39.27
C ALA A 21 36.10 64.70 39.66
N GLY A 22 34.99 64.04 39.36
CA GLY A 22 33.64 64.41 39.75
C GLY A 22 32.97 63.25 40.46
N VAL A 23 33.00 63.31 41.79
CA VAL A 23 32.10 62.69 42.77
C VAL A 23 31.39 61.40 42.32
N ALA A 24 31.84 60.27 42.87
CA ALA A 24 31.06 59.05 42.91
C ALA A 24 29.78 59.27 43.72
N THR A 25 28.66 59.49 43.03
CA THR A 25 27.34 59.06 43.48
C THR A 25 26.91 57.88 42.61
N GLY A 26 27.70 56.81 42.60
CA GLY A 26 27.22 55.53 42.10
C GLY A 26 26.26 54.98 43.15
N GLN A 27 24.96 55.23 43.01
CA GLN A 27 24.03 54.28 43.61
C GLN A 27 24.34 52.93 42.95
N ASP A 28 24.50 51.87 43.76
CA ASP A 28 24.54 50.49 43.28
C ASP A 28 23.22 50.22 42.53
N VAL A 29 23.23 50.45 41.22
CA VAL A 29 22.08 50.16 40.36
C VAL A 29 22.13 48.68 40.02
N ILE A 30 21.20 47.94 40.61
CA ILE A 30 20.98 46.53 40.31
C ILE A 30 20.33 46.44 38.91
N GLU A 31 21.01 45.81 37.97
CA GLU A 31 20.49 45.57 36.63
C GLU A 31 19.38 44.50 36.66
N PRO A 32 18.35 44.62 35.81
CA PRO A 32 17.32 43.60 35.70
C PRO A 32 17.90 42.23 35.31
N PRO A 33 17.34 41.10 35.78
CA PRO A 33 17.69 39.78 35.28
C PRO A 33 17.51 39.67 33.76
N PRO A 34 18.54 39.27 32.99
CA PRO A 34 18.41 39.02 31.56
C PRO A 34 17.82 37.63 31.28
N ASP A 35 17.54 37.37 30.00
CA ASP A 35 17.12 36.07 29.45
C ASP A 35 15.91 35.41 30.15
N VAL A 36 14.98 36.25 30.61
CA VAL A 36 13.74 35.76 31.22
C VAL A 36 12.90 35.04 30.17
N SER A 37 12.59 33.78 30.47
CA SER A 37 11.77 32.90 29.65
C SER A 37 10.67 32.26 30.51
N ALA A 38 9.56 31.94 29.87
CA ALA A 38 8.44 31.23 30.50
C ALA A 38 7.96 30.14 29.55
N ALA A 39 7.82 28.92 30.07
CA ALA A 39 7.35 27.77 29.30
C ALA A 39 6.49 26.86 30.20
N GLN A 40 5.63 26.04 29.60
CA GLN A 40 4.91 25.03 30.37
C GLN A 40 5.90 24.07 31.06
N HIS A 41 5.63 23.73 32.33
CA HIS A 41 6.48 22.82 33.10
C HIS A 41 6.03 21.37 32.85
N GLY A 42 6.68 20.70 31.90
CA GLY A 42 6.32 19.35 31.46
C GLY A 42 4.87 19.29 30.96
N PHE A 43 4.12 18.28 31.40
CA PHE A 43 2.70 18.09 31.05
C PHE A 43 1.72 18.58 32.13
N SER A 44 2.24 19.26 33.16
CA SER A 44 1.48 19.68 34.34
C SER A 44 0.76 21.03 34.16
N GLN A 45 -0.19 21.32 35.04
CA GLN A 45 -0.83 22.64 35.16
C GLN A 45 0.11 23.65 35.85
N ALA A 46 1.29 23.87 35.27
CA ALA A 46 2.30 24.76 35.82
C ALA A 46 3.14 25.42 34.72
N VAL A 47 3.72 26.57 35.05
CA VAL A 47 4.65 27.31 34.18
C VAL A 47 6.01 27.39 34.87
N ARG A 48 7.06 27.01 34.15
CA ARG A 48 8.45 27.24 34.53
C ARG A 48 8.88 28.61 34.03
N VAL A 49 9.32 29.47 34.94
CA VAL A 49 9.93 30.76 34.64
C VAL A 49 11.41 30.66 34.98
N ALA A 50 12.29 31.01 34.04
CA ALA A 50 13.74 30.93 34.23
C ALA A 50 14.42 32.19 33.71
N TRP A 51 15.56 32.54 34.32
CA TRP A 51 16.32 33.75 34.00
C TRP A 51 17.81 33.55 34.25
N ALA A 52 18.64 34.43 33.69
CA ALA A 52 20.06 34.50 34.02
C ALA A 52 20.29 35.43 35.24
N ALA A 53 21.39 35.19 35.96
CA ALA A 53 21.75 36.02 37.10
C ALA A 53 21.95 37.49 36.67
N SER A 54 21.50 38.44 37.50
CA SER A 54 21.67 39.88 37.25
C SER A 54 23.17 40.24 37.16
N PRO A 55 23.63 40.95 36.12
CA PRO A 55 25.06 41.19 35.86
C PRO A 55 25.76 42.06 36.90
N THR A 56 25.05 43.05 37.47
CA THR A 56 25.64 44.03 38.41
C THR A 56 25.31 43.72 39.87
N ALA A 57 24.61 42.63 40.13
CA ALA A 57 24.12 42.32 41.46
C ALA A 57 24.88 41.13 42.08
N SER A 58 25.35 41.31 43.32
CA SER A 58 25.45 40.19 44.26
C SER A 58 24.05 39.76 44.74
N ALA A 59 23.09 39.63 43.82
CA ALA A 59 21.68 39.41 44.11
C ALA A 59 21.53 38.14 44.95
N SER A 60 20.99 38.28 46.16
CA SER A 60 20.73 37.15 47.03
C SER A 60 19.37 36.50 46.73
N LEU A 61 18.42 37.26 46.14
CA LEU A 61 17.05 36.83 45.88
C LEU A 61 16.47 37.49 44.62
N TYR A 62 15.47 36.84 44.04
CA TYR A 62 14.69 37.28 42.89
C TYR A 62 13.21 37.23 43.24
N ARG A 63 12.48 38.29 42.87
CA ARG A 63 11.03 38.37 43.01
C ARG A 63 10.37 38.12 41.67
N VAL A 64 9.53 37.10 41.60
CA VAL A 64 8.79 36.74 40.38
C VAL A 64 7.41 37.37 40.44
N HIS A 65 7.04 38.10 39.40
CA HIS A 65 5.72 38.68 39.24
C HIS A 65 4.95 38.03 38.10
N ARG A 66 3.63 37.92 38.26
CA ARG A 66 2.69 37.39 37.27
C ARG A 66 1.54 38.35 37.02
N SER A 67 1.19 38.51 35.75
CA SER A 67 -0.01 39.23 35.30
C SER A 67 -0.85 38.36 34.36
N ALA A 68 -2.17 38.55 34.38
CA ALA A 68 -3.07 38.00 33.36
C ALA A 68 -3.17 38.91 32.11
N THR A 69 -2.61 40.13 32.18
CA THR A 69 -2.59 41.12 31.10
C THR A 69 -1.16 41.54 30.78
N GLY A 70 -0.86 41.71 29.49
CA GLY A 70 0.47 42.15 29.01
C GLY A 70 0.81 43.57 29.45
N GLY A 71 2.11 43.90 29.47
CA GLY A 71 2.61 45.24 29.78
C GLY A 71 2.73 45.61 31.27
N GLY A 72 1.84 45.12 32.15
CA GLY A 72 1.93 45.35 33.60
C GLY A 72 2.96 44.48 34.32
N LEU A 73 3.46 44.95 35.48
CA LEU A 73 4.34 44.15 36.35
C LEU A 73 3.58 42.96 36.97
N GLY A 74 2.32 43.17 37.36
CA GLY A 74 1.49 42.11 37.94
C GLY A 74 1.72 41.88 39.44
N THR A 75 1.16 40.79 39.96
CA THR A 75 1.22 40.40 41.37
C THR A 75 2.50 39.61 41.66
N SER A 76 3.16 39.91 42.78
CA SER A 76 4.32 39.15 43.27
C SER A 76 3.90 37.74 43.71
N LEU A 77 4.54 36.71 43.14
CA LEU A 77 4.33 35.31 43.50
C LEU A 77 5.24 34.84 44.65
N GLY A 78 6.34 35.53 44.90
CA GLY A 78 7.27 35.24 45.99
C GLY A 78 8.71 35.69 45.71
N LEU A 79 9.56 35.55 46.72
CA LEU A 79 11.02 35.69 46.59
C LEU A 79 11.66 34.30 46.54
N VAL A 80 12.61 34.11 45.64
CA VAL A 80 13.39 32.87 45.50
C VAL A 80 14.88 33.17 45.37
N SER A 81 15.73 32.28 45.86
CA SER A 81 17.19 32.37 45.72
C SER A 81 17.71 31.67 44.46
N GLY A 82 16.89 30.84 43.81
CA GLY A 82 17.24 30.16 42.57
C GLY A 82 17.02 31.02 41.33
N LEU A 83 17.50 30.54 40.19
CA LEU A 83 17.33 31.17 38.87
C LEU A 83 16.10 30.63 38.09
N GLU A 84 15.21 29.96 38.82
CA GLU A 84 14.02 29.32 38.29
C GLU A 84 12.90 29.39 39.33
N PHE A 85 11.66 29.50 38.83
CA PHE A 85 10.44 29.42 39.61
C PHE A 85 9.37 28.62 38.87
N ILE A 86 8.70 27.71 39.57
CA ILE A 86 7.55 26.97 39.05
C ILE A 86 6.27 27.61 39.60
N ASP A 87 5.50 28.26 38.73
CA ASP A 87 4.15 28.72 39.05
C ASP A 87 3.13 27.60 38.84
N SER A 88 2.71 26.94 39.92
CA SER A 88 1.64 25.93 39.92
C SER A 88 0.24 26.52 40.13
N GLY A 89 0.12 27.84 40.31
CA GLY A 89 -1.15 28.54 40.55
C GLY A 89 -1.81 29.06 39.28
N VAL A 90 -1.50 28.45 38.13
CA VAL A 90 -2.00 28.80 36.80
C VAL A 90 -3.15 27.87 36.40
N SER A 91 -3.98 28.29 35.45
CA SER A 91 -4.99 27.45 34.81
C SER A 91 -4.65 27.17 33.35
N PHE A 92 -5.03 25.99 32.85
CA PHE A 92 -4.88 25.66 31.43
C PHE A 92 -5.63 26.65 30.53
N ASN A 93 -5.10 26.88 29.34
CA ASN A 93 -5.61 27.79 28.31
C ASN A 93 -5.71 29.27 28.70
N VAL A 94 -5.06 29.69 29.78
CA VAL A 94 -4.90 31.10 30.16
C VAL A 94 -3.46 31.53 29.90
N THR A 95 -3.27 32.64 29.17
CA THR A 95 -1.94 33.22 28.96
C THR A 95 -1.54 34.03 30.20
N TYR A 96 -0.38 33.72 30.78
CA TYR A 96 0.20 34.48 31.87
C TYR A 96 1.49 35.16 31.43
N TYR A 97 1.72 36.36 31.94
CA TYR A 97 2.89 37.17 31.67
C TYR A 97 3.74 37.29 32.93
N TYR A 98 5.06 37.13 32.78
CA TYR A 98 6.01 37.09 33.88
C TYR A 98 7.09 38.15 33.71
N ARG A 99 7.48 38.74 34.82
CA ARG A 99 8.66 39.61 34.94
C ARG A 99 9.37 39.29 36.25
N VAL A 100 10.69 39.41 36.26
CA VAL A 100 11.52 39.11 37.41
C VAL A 100 12.26 40.38 37.83
N VAL A 101 12.30 40.63 39.13
CA VAL A 101 13.03 41.74 39.75
C VAL A 101 14.13 41.13 40.61
N ALA A 102 15.37 41.57 40.43
CA ALA A 102 16.47 41.19 41.33
C ALA A 102 16.42 42.07 42.59
N THR A 103 16.56 41.46 43.76
CA THR A 103 16.54 42.15 45.05
C THR A 103 17.86 41.89 45.79
N SER A 104 18.55 42.96 46.20
CA SER A 104 19.76 42.87 47.05
C SER A 104 19.71 43.94 48.14
N ALA A 105 19.92 43.54 49.39
CA ALA A 105 19.92 44.45 50.56
C ALA A 105 18.70 45.41 50.65
N GLY A 106 17.53 44.98 50.16
CA GLY A 106 16.30 45.78 50.15
C GLY A 106 16.16 46.76 48.98
N ILE A 107 17.09 46.74 48.02
CA ILE A 107 17.04 47.49 46.77
C ILE A 107 16.57 46.55 45.65
N ASP A 108 15.64 47.02 44.83
CA ASP A 108 15.07 46.30 43.69
C ASP A 108 15.63 46.84 42.37
N SER A 109 15.90 45.94 41.43
CA SER A 109 16.19 46.31 40.04
C SER A 109 14.95 46.86 39.32
N ALA A 110 15.14 47.42 38.12
CA ALA A 110 14.04 47.52 37.17
C ALA A 110 13.47 46.11 36.86
N PRO A 111 12.20 45.98 36.44
CA PRO A 111 11.67 44.70 35.97
C PRO A 111 12.41 44.20 34.73
N SER A 112 12.62 42.88 34.66
CA SER A 112 13.12 42.22 33.46
C SER A 112 12.23 42.47 32.23
N GLN A 113 12.75 42.04 31.07
CA GLN A 113 11.91 41.81 29.90
C GLN A 113 10.77 40.83 30.23
N GLN A 114 9.63 41.03 29.56
CA GLN A 114 8.44 40.25 29.80
C GLN A 114 8.52 38.91 29.06
N ALA A 115 8.32 37.82 29.78
CA ALA A 115 8.07 36.50 29.21
C ALA A 115 6.58 36.16 29.32
N SER A 116 6.10 35.22 28.51
CA SER A 116 4.73 34.72 28.63
C SER A 116 4.65 33.24 28.31
N ALA A 117 3.67 32.57 28.92
CA ALA A 117 3.36 31.18 28.66
C ALA A 117 1.86 30.93 28.79
N LYS A 118 1.36 29.98 28.00
CA LYS A 118 -0.03 29.49 28.07
C LYS A 118 0.03 27.97 28.27
N PRO A 119 -0.11 27.45 29.50
CA PRO A 119 -0.13 26.01 29.72
C PRO A 119 -1.36 25.42 29.02
N VAL A 120 -1.20 24.29 28.33
CA VAL A 120 -2.25 23.56 27.62
C VAL A 120 -2.32 22.11 28.08
N VAL A 121 -3.53 21.53 28.02
CA VAL A 121 -3.70 20.09 28.26
C VAL A 121 -3.02 19.35 27.10
N PRO A 122 -2.13 18.37 27.36
CA PRO A 122 -1.44 17.66 26.30
C PRO A 122 -2.38 16.75 25.51
N ALA A 123 -2.22 16.73 24.19
CA ALA A 123 -2.96 15.83 23.31
C ALA A 123 -2.40 14.40 23.37
N PRO A 124 -3.20 13.37 23.10
CA PRO A 124 -2.72 11.99 22.94
C PRO A 124 -1.71 11.86 21.81
N VAL A 125 -0.78 10.92 21.95
CA VAL A 125 0.27 10.61 20.95
C VAL A 125 0.06 9.23 20.35
N ALA A 126 0.80 8.90 19.29
CA ALA A 126 0.75 7.60 18.62
C ALA A 126 -0.69 7.15 18.26
N VAL A 127 -1.52 8.08 17.79
CA VAL A 127 -2.88 7.75 17.33
C VAL A 127 -2.79 6.91 16.06
N ALA A 128 -3.41 5.73 16.09
CA ALA A 128 -3.49 4.81 14.97
C ALA A 128 -4.93 4.32 14.79
N ALA A 129 -5.30 4.03 13.55
CA ALA A 129 -6.60 3.45 13.19
C ALA A 129 -6.37 2.22 12.31
N GLN A 130 -7.07 1.14 12.61
CA GLN A 130 -6.93 -0.13 11.91
C GLN A 130 -8.32 -0.74 11.64
N ASP A 131 -8.50 -1.32 10.45
CA ASP A 131 -9.65 -2.16 10.18
C ASP A 131 -9.65 -3.38 11.10
N THR A 132 -10.79 -3.68 11.70
CA THR A 132 -10.94 -4.87 12.55
C THR A 132 -11.14 -6.15 11.75
N GLY A 133 -11.49 -6.04 10.46
CA GLY A 133 -11.88 -7.17 9.63
C GLY A 133 -13.27 -7.72 9.94
N GLU A 134 -14.00 -7.14 10.90
CA GLU A 134 -15.37 -7.54 11.27
C GLU A 134 -16.43 -6.93 10.34
N GLY A 135 -16.02 -6.05 9.42
CA GLY A 135 -16.91 -5.21 8.62
C GLY A 135 -17.52 -4.07 9.46
N ARG A 136 -17.66 -2.90 8.85
CA ARG A 136 -18.23 -1.68 9.47
C ARG A 136 -17.62 -1.35 10.84
N SER A 137 -16.35 -1.67 11.05
CA SER A 137 -15.71 -1.58 12.36
C SER A 137 -14.23 -1.22 12.22
N ILE A 138 -13.85 -0.08 12.80
CA ILE A 138 -12.46 0.41 12.87
C ILE A 138 -12.04 0.52 14.33
N LYS A 139 -10.88 -0.06 14.67
CA LYS A 139 -10.23 0.11 15.97
C LYS A 139 -9.31 1.32 15.93
N VAL A 140 -9.49 2.24 16.86
CA VAL A 140 -8.64 3.42 17.08
C VAL A 140 -7.87 3.21 18.37
N THR A 141 -6.56 3.42 18.34
CA THR A 141 -5.66 3.28 19.49
C THR A 141 -4.80 4.53 19.64
N TRP A 142 -4.33 4.81 20.85
CA TRP A 142 -3.46 5.94 21.16
C TRP A 142 -2.65 5.69 22.43
N GLU A 143 -1.62 6.49 22.64
CA GLU A 143 -0.85 6.50 23.88
C GLU A 143 -1.17 7.71 24.73
N ARG A 144 -1.11 7.53 26.06
CA ARG A 144 -1.26 8.65 26.99
C ARG A 144 -0.02 9.54 26.89
N PRO A 145 -0.18 10.88 26.88
CA PRO A 145 0.96 11.79 26.84
C PRO A 145 1.81 11.71 28.10
N ASP A 146 1.20 11.40 29.24
CA ASP A 146 1.87 11.14 30.50
C ASP A 146 1.03 10.13 31.34
N PRO A 147 1.60 9.01 31.80
CA PRO A 147 0.88 8.01 32.58
C PRO A 147 0.47 8.49 33.99
N GLY A 148 1.12 9.53 34.52
CA GLY A 148 0.82 10.14 35.83
C GLY A 148 -0.37 11.10 35.81
N LEU A 149 -0.86 11.49 34.63
CA LEU A 149 -2.04 12.35 34.51
C LEU A 149 -3.34 11.56 34.49
N VAL A 150 -4.33 12.00 35.27
CA VAL A 150 -5.69 11.46 35.25
C VAL A 150 -6.49 12.14 34.12
N LEU A 151 -6.53 11.47 32.97
CA LEU A 151 -7.21 11.94 31.75
C LEU A 151 -8.28 10.94 31.30
N THR A 152 -9.31 11.45 30.63
CA THR A 152 -10.22 10.69 29.77
C THR A 152 -10.10 11.19 28.33
N PHE A 153 -10.63 10.45 27.36
CA PHE A 153 -10.44 10.77 25.95
C PHE A 153 -11.76 10.88 25.18
N ASP A 154 -11.88 11.94 24.38
CA ASP A 154 -12.95 12.09 23.40
C ASP A 154 -12.40 11.76 22.01
N VAL A 155 -13.07 10.86 21.28
CA VAL A 155 -12.67 10.39 19.95
C VAL A 155 -13.58 11.03 18.92
N TYR A 156 -12.98 11.68 17.92
CA TYR A 156 -13.65 12.39 16.84
C TYR A 156 -13.38 11.70 15.51
N ARG A 157 -14.38 11.71 14.63
CA ARG A 157 -14.33 11.13 13.30
C ARG A 157 -14.83 12.10 12.25
N SER A 158 -14.11 12.14 11.13
CA SER A 158 -14.49 12.89 9.94
C SER A 158 -14.30 12.03 8.68
N THR A 159 -15.02 12.34 7.61
CA THR A 159 -14.71 11.86 6.26
C THR A 159 -13.80 12.83 5.48
N ALA A 160 -13.49 13.98 6.07
CA ALA A 160 -12.61 15.00 5.51
C ALA A 160 -11.36 15.18 6.40
N LEU A 161 -10.18 15.08 5.80
CA LEU A 161 -8.88 15.12 6.49
C LEU A 161 -8.72 16.38 7.34
N ALA A 162 -9.08 17.56 6.84
CA ALA A 162 -8.89 18.83 7.53
C ALA A 162 -9.87 19.10 8.69
N SER A 163 -10.91 18.27 8.86
CA SER A 163 -11.93 18.45 9.90
C SER A 163 -11.78 17.40 10.99
N ALA A 164 -11.92 17.81 12.25
CA ALA A 164 -12.08 16.86 13.36
C ALA A 164 -13.41 16.08 13.24
N GLY A 165 -14.40 16.65 12.55
CA GLY A 165 -15.69 16.02 12.34
C GLY A 165 -16.52 15.90 13.62
N SER A 166 -17.25 14.80 13.76
CA SER A 166 -18.18 14.57 14.87
C SER A 166 -17.56 13.67 15.94
N ARG A 167 -17.90 13.93 17.21
CA ARG A 167 -17.48 13.05 18.31
C ARG A 167 -18.20 11.72 18.22
N VAL A 168 -17.45 10.63 18.17
CA VAL A 168 -17.95 9.24 18.11
C VAL A 168 -17.71 8.49 19.41
N GLY A 169 -16.64 8.80 20.15
CA GLY A 169 -16.36 8.28 21.49
C GLY A 169 -16.27 9.41 22.50
N SER A 170 -16.77 9.22 23.73
CA SER A 170 -16.70 10.25 24.77
C SER A 170 -16.26 9.69 26.12
N ARG A 171 -15.39 10.44 26.81
CA ARG A 171 -14.83 10.10 28.13
C ARG A 171 -14.32 8.66 28.23
N VAL A 172 -13.65 8.18 27.17
CA VAL A 172 -12.99 6.88 27.15
C VAL A 172 -11.87 6.88 28.20
N SER A 173 -11.88 5.93 29.13
CA SER A 173 -10.87 5.82 30.20
C SER A 173 -9.62 5.03 29.79
N GLY A 174 -9.77 4.15 28.79
CA GLY A 174 -8.68 3.38 28.18
C GLY A 174 -7.94 4.13 27.06
N THR A 175 -7.08 3.40 26.37
CA THR A 175 -6.24 3.86 25.25
C THR A 175 -6.70 3.30 23.90
N GLU A 176 -7.91 2.77 23.84
CA GLU A 176 -8.50 2.21 22.63
C GLU A 176 -10.01 2.49 22.56
N TYR A 177 -10.52 2.57 21.33
CA TYR A 177 -11.94 2.73 21.02
C TYR A 177 -12.27 2.03 19.70
N ILE A 178 -13.38 1.29 19.65
CA ILE A 178 -13.84 0.64 18.41
C ILE A 178 -15.06 1.38 17.88
N ASP A 179 -14.92 1.99 16.71
CA ASP A 179 -16.01 2.65 16.00
C ASP A 179 -16.75 1.67 15.09
N ARG A 180 -17.92 1.21 15.55
CA ARG A 180 -18.81 0.29 14.82
C ARG A 180 -19.88 1.00 13.97
N SER A 181 -19.79 2.33 13.85
CA SER A 181 -20.79 3.13 13.15
C SER A 181 -20.35 3.54 11.74
N VAL A 182 -19.22 3.00 11.27
CA VAL A 182 -18.64 3.30 9.96
C VAL A 182 -19.30 2.52 8.82
N ASN A 183 -19.15 3.01 7.60
CA ASN A 183 -19.54 2.30 6.39
C ASN A 183 -18.30 1.73 5.69
N ASN A 184 -18.45 0.59 5.04
CA ASN A 184 -17.36 -0.08 4.35
C ASN A 184 -16.87 0.75 3.15
N GLY A 185 -15.58 0.67 2.86
CA GLY A 185 -14.94 1.36 1.72
C GLY A 185 -14.86 2.88 1.87
N ILE A 186 -15.39 3.46 2.94
CA ILE A 186 -15.27 4.89 3.24
C ILE A 186 -14.04 5.11 4.13
N ALA A 187 -13.14 5.98 3.69
CA ALA A 187 -12.02 6.44 4.50
C ALA A 187 -12.52 7.37 5.62
N TYR A 188 -12.17 7.03 6.85
CA TYR A 188 -12.46 7.85 8.03
C TYR A 188 -11.16 8.33 8.66
N TYR A 189 -11.17 9.59 9.08
CA TYR A 189 -10.07 10.26 9.78
C TYR A 189 -10.45 10.42 11.24
N TYR A 190 -9.56 9.96 12.13
CA TYR A 190 -9.74 9.98 13.57
C TYR A 190 -8.77 10.93 14.24
N ARG A 191 -9.29 11.67 15.22
CA ARG A 191 -8.53 12.53 16.14
C ARG A 191 -9.02 12.27 17.56
N VAL A 192 -8.11 12.34 18.51
CA VAL A 192 -8.41 12.10 19.92
C VAL A 192 -8.02 13.33 20.72
N ARG A 193 -8.86 13.74 21.67
CA ARG A 193 -8.58 14.82 22.61
C ARG A 193 -8.53 14.28 24.02
N SER A 194 -7.53 14.71 24.77
CA SER A 194 -7.49 14.51 26.22
C SER A 194 -8.48 15.44 26.90
N VAL A 195 -9.14 14.95 27.94
CA VAL A 195 -10.06 15.68 28.80
C VAL A 195 -9.58 15.50 30.24
N ASN A 196 -9.20 16.59 30.91
CA ASN A 196 -8.80 16.55 32.30
C ASN A 196 -10.01 16.52 33.26
N THR A 197 -9.76 16.39 34.56
CA THR A 197 -10.80 16.39 35.61
C THR A 197 -11.63 17.68 35.67
N GLY A 198 -11.09 18.80 35.19
CA GLY A 198 -11.77 20.08 35.06
C GLY A 198 -12.59 20.24 33.76
N ASN A 199 -12.73 19.18 32.95
CA ASN A 199 -13.37 19.18 31.62
C ASN A 199 -12.71 20.12 30.59
N VAL A 200 -11.44 20.46 30.77
CA VAL A 200 -10.66 21.18 29.77
C VAL A 200 -10.10 20.19 28.75
N GLN A 201 -10.31 20.48 27.47
CA GLN A 201 -9.81 19.67 26.35
C GLN A 201 -8.42 20.12 25.90
N SER A 202 -7.62 19.16 25.46
CA SER A 202 -6.43 19.41 24.64
C SER A 202 -6.79 19.89 23.23
N GLY A 203 -5.78 20.28 22.47
CA GLY A 203 -5.88 20.28 21.00
C GLY A 203 -6.09 18.87 20.45
N ASP A 204 -6.31 18.77 19.15
CA ASP A 204 -6.38 17.48 18.45
C ASP A 204 -5.03 16.75 18.53
N SER A 205 -5.08 15.43 18.67
CA SER A 205 -3.93 14.56 18.38
C SER A 205 -3.48 14.69 16.92
N GLY A 206 -2.40 13.97 16.57
CA GLY A 206 -2.16 13.58 15.18
C GLY A 206 -3.38 12.86 14.57
N VAL A 207 -3.45 12.83 13.24
CA VAL A 207 -4.55 12.19 12.53
C VAL A 207 -4.20 10.75 12.18
N ALA A 208 -5.11 9.82 12.45
CA ALA A 208 -5.07 8.48 11.90
C ALA A 208 -6.18 8.28 10.88
N SER A 209 -5.97 7.43 9.90
CA SER A 209 -7.00 7.06 8.94
C SER A 209 -7.06 5.56 8.73
N ALA A 210 -8.27 5.06 8.51
CA ALA A 210 -8.54 3.69 8.09
C ALA A 210 -9.86 3.66 7.32
N SER A 211 -10.03 2.60 6.53
CA SER A 211 -11.29 2.25 5.89
C SER A 211 -11.70 0.89 6.40
N ALA A 212 -12.97 0.72 6.80
CA ALA A 212 -13.48 -0.60 7.13
C ALA A 212 -13.65 -1.39 5.82
N SER A 213 -13.09 -2.59 5.74
CA SER A 213 -13.34 -3.46 4.60
C SER A 213 -14.75 -4.01 4.69
N ALA A 214 -15.37 -4.21 3.52
CA ALA A 214 -16.54 -5.07 3.50
C ALA A 214 -16.08 -6.47 3.92
N LEU A 215 -16.84 -7.09 4.81
CA LEU A 215 -16.60 -8.49 5.11
C LEU A 215 -16.80 -9.26 3.81
N GLU A 216 -15.71 -9.73 3.22
CA GLU A 216 -15.78 -10.58 2.04
C GLU A 216 -16.34 -11.90 2.54
N ALA A 217 -17.60 -12.13 2.21
CA ALA A 217 -18.24 -13.27 2.76
C ALA A 217 -17.70 -14.53 2.12
N GLU A 218 -17.16 -15.42 2.96
CA GLU A 218 -16.84 -16.79 2.57
C GLU A 218 -18.03 -17.37 1.79
N LYS A 219 -17.78 -17.66 0.51
CA LYS A 219 -18.79 -18.24 -0.37
C LYS A 219 -18.96 -19.70 0.06
N PRO A 220 -20.19 -20.15 0.36
CA PRO A 220 -20.41 -21.52 0.76
C PRO A 220 -19.93 -22.50 -0.34
N VAL A 221 -18.93 -23.35 -0.02
CA VAL A 221 -18.40 -24.38 -0.92
C VAL A 221 -19.37 -25.55 -0.95
N LEU A 222 -20.01 -25.77 -2.10
CA LEU A 222 -21.05 -26.78 -2.25
C LEU A 222 -20.43 -28.16 -2.49
N SER A 223 -20.63 -29.09 -1.55
CA SER A 223 -20.28 -30.51 -1.68
C SER A 223 -21.52 -31.40 -1.58
N GLY A 224 -21.64 -32.39 -2.49
CA GLY A 224 -22.76 -33.32 -2.54
C GLY A 224 -23.00 -33.93 -3.93
N GLY A 225 -23.40 -35.21 -3.95
CA GLY A 225 -23.75 -36.01 -5.12
C GLY A 225 -25.21 -36.45 -5.09
N ALA A 226 -25.66 -37.11 -6.17
CA ALA A 226 -27.04 -37.53 -6.35
C ALA A 226 -27.53 -38.48 -5.24
N ASP A 227 -28.74 -38.23 -4.72
CA ASP A 227 -29.43 -39.14 -3.80
C ASP A 227 -30.14 -40.25 -4.60
N ARG A 228 -30.07 -41.50 -4.12
CA ARG A 228 -30.70 -42.70 -4.71
C ARG A 228 -32.23 -42.57 -4.82
N ALA A 229 -32.82 -41.58 -4.16
CA ALA A 229 -34.24 -41.26 -4.21
C ALA A 229 -34.66 -40.31 -5.36
N GLY A 230 -33.75 -39.89 -6.27
CA GLY A 230 -34.09 -38.96 -7.36
C GLY A 230 -34.03 -37.49 -6.93
N GLY A 231 -32.98 -37.13 -6.19
CA GLY A 231 -32.82 -35.80 -5.61
C GLY A 231 -31.38 -35.28 -5.65
N VAL A 232 -31.21 -34.00 -5.31
CA VAL A 232 -29.93 -33.32 -5.15
C VAL A 232 -29.70 -33.01 -3.68
N SER A 233 -28.56 -33.44 -3.13
CA SER A 233 -28.11 -33.02 -1.80
C SER A 233 -26.94 -32.04 -1.93
N ILE A 234 -27.06 -30.89 -1.28
CA ILE A 234 -26.01 -29.88 -1.18
C ILE A 234 -25.69 -29.59 0.29
N SER A 235 -24.42 -29.34 0.58
CA SER A 235 -23.95 -28.91 1.90
C SER A 235 -22.98 -27.76 1.77
N TRP A 236 -22.84 -26.95 2.82
CA TRP A 236 -22.01 -25.76 2.77
C TRP A 236 -21.39 -25.39 4.13
N THR A 237 -20.26 -24.68 4.07
CA THR A 237 -19.59 -24.14 5.27
C THR A 237 -20.23 -22.83 5.70
N LYS A 238 -20.39 -22.63 7.02
CA LYS A 238 -20.87 -21.37 7.59
C LYS A 238 -19.77 -20.30 7.44
N PRO A 239 -20.08 -19.09 6.92
CA PRO A 239 -19.13 -17.99 6.91
C PRO A 239 -18.65 -17.63 8.32
N SER A 240 -17.41 -17.17 8.44
CA SER A 240 -16.79 -16.72 9.70
C SER A 240 -17.48 -15.50 10.36
N ASP A 241 -18.39 -14.81 9.68
CA ASP A 241 -19.26 -13.76 10.26
C ASP A 241 -20.05 -14.30 11.47
N ALA A 242 -19.84 -13.69 12.63
CA ALA A 242 -20.49 -14.06 13.89
C ALA A 242 -22.02 -13.93 13.83
N ASP A 243 -22.56 -13.03 13.01
CA ASP A 243 -23.98 -12.69 12.96
C ASP A 243 -24.81 -13.61 12.05
N VAL A 244 -24.18 -14.52 11.29
CA VAL A 244 -24.91 -15.41 10.37
C VAL A 244 -25.76 -16.39 11.16
N SER A 245 -27.08 -16.27 11.01
CA SER A 245 -28.08 -17.02 11.78
C SER A 245 -28.94 -17.96 10.94
N ALA A 246 -29.01 -17.74 9.62
CA ALA A 246 -29.80 -18.56 8.70
C ALA A 246 -29.27 -18.49 7.26
N TYR A 247 -29.84 -19.31 6.38
CA TYR A 247 -29.49 -19.43 4.96
C TYR A 247 -30.74 -19.52 4.09
N ARG A 248 -30.72 -18.94 2.88
CA ARG A 248 -31.70 -19.20 1.81
C ARG A 248 -31.06 -19.97 0.68
N VAL A 249 -31.76 -20.96 0.14
CA VAL A 249 -31.31 -21.75 -1.00
C VAL A 249 -32.15 -21.40 -2.22
N TYR A 250 -31.49 -21.17 -3.35
CA TYR A 250 -32.10 -20.94 -4.65
C TYR A 250 -31.65 -22.00 -5.65
N ARG A 251 -32.51 -22.29 -6.64
CA ARG A 251 -32.22 -23.25 -7.73
C ARG A 251 -32.66 -22.68 -9.07
N SER A 252 -31.76 -22.68 -10.03
CA SER A 252 -31.98 -22.31 -11.43
C SER A 252 -31.70 -23.49 -12.38
N GLN A 253 -32.18 -23.43 -13.62
CA GLN A 253 -31.68 -24.27 -14.72
C GLN A 253 -30.61 -23.57 -15.57
N ASN A 254 -30.43 -22.25 -15.35
CA ASN A 254 -29.46 -21.40 -16.02
C ASN A 254 -28.40 -20.91 -15.01
N GLU A 255 -27.13 -21.03 -15.35
CA GLU A 255 -25.99 -20.68 -14.47
C GLU A 255 -25.98 -19.20 -14.03
N ASN A 256 -26.34 -18.33 -14.96
CA ASN A 256 -26.31 -16.87 -14.79
C ASN A 256 -27.55 -16.32 -14.08
N GLU A 257 -28.53 -17.17 -13.75
CA GLU A 257 -29.75 -16.75 -13.05
C GLU A 257 -29.70 -17.24 -11.60
N ARG A 258 -30.23 -16.43 -10.67
CA ARG A 258 -30.36 -16.85 -9.28
C ARG A 258 -31.33 -18.02 -9.12
N GLY A 259 -32.37 -18.07 -9.94
CA GLY A 259 -33.41 -19.09 -9.93
C GLY A 259 -34.44 -18.93 -8.80
N ASP A 260 -35.32 -19.91 -8.65
CA ASP A 260 -36.40 -19.85 -7.65
C ASP A 260 -35.91 -20.20 -6.25
N PHE A 261 -36.50 -19.55 -5.25
CA PHE A 261 -36.33 -19.85 -3.85
C PHE A 261 -36.84 -21.26 -3.50
N ARG A 262 -36.05 -22.01 -2.73
CA ARG A 262 -36.41 -23.37 -2.27
C ARG A 262 -36.71 -23.44 -0.79
N ILE A 263 -35.81 -22.91 0.04
CA ILE A 263 -35.96 -22.98 1.48
C ILE A 263 -35.16 -21.88 2.17
N GLU A 264 -35.64 -21.47 3.35
CA GLU A 264 -34.85 -20.76 4.34
C GLU A 264 -34.61 -21.72 5.52
N THR A 265 -33.36 -21.93 5.90
CA THR A 265 -32.96 -22.94 6.88
C THR A 265 -31.85 -22.44 7.79
N THR A 266 -31.75 -22.97 9.01
CA THR A 266 -30.60 -22.78 9.90
C THR A 266 -29.59 -23.93 9.78
N SER A 267 -29.96 -25.01 9.07
CA SER A 267 -29.08 -26.13 8.74
C SER A 267 -28.03 -25.74 7.71
N ARG A 268 -26.93 -26.49 7.66
CA ARG A 268 -25.81 -26.30 6.71
C ARG A 268 -25.87 -27.24 5.50
N SER A 269 -27.06 -27.78 5.25
CA SER A 269 -27.30 -28.71 4.16
C SER A 269 -28.77 -28.65 3.75
N PHE A 270 -29.02 -28.98 2.49
CA PHE A 270 -30.35 -29.08 1.91
C PHE A 270 -30.39 -30.27 0.95
N THR A 271 -31.47 -31.04 1.02
CA THR A 271 -31.75 -32.13 0.10
C THR A 271 -33.08 -31.86 -0.56
N GLU A 272 -33.07 -31.79 -1.89
CA GLU A 272 -34.25 -31.64 -2.73
C GLU A 272 -34.55 -32.98 -3.40
N ARG A 273 -35.81 -33.42 -3.37
CA ARG A 273 -36.26 -34.72 -3.94
C ARG A 273 -37.22 -34.49 -5.10
N ASP A 274 -37.59 -35.59 -5.76
CA ASP A 274 -38.59 -35.64 -6.84
C ASP A 274 -38.26 -34.74 -8.04
N LEU A 275 -36.95 -34.54 -8.30
CA LEU A 275 -36.50 -33.74 -9.42
C LEU A 275 -36.48 -34.58 -10.73
N PRO A 276 -36.78 -33.96 -11.88
CA PRO A 276 -36.61 -34.58 -13.19
C PRO A 276 -35.21 -35.16 -13.36
N ARG A 277 -35.14 -36.48 -13.54
CA ARG A 277 -33.90 -37.23 -13.73
C ARG A 277 -33.17 -36.79 -15.00
N GLY A 278 -31.84 -36.77 -14.96
CA GLY A 278 -30.98 -36.31 -16.07
C GLY A 278 -30.94 -34.79 -16.27
N THR A 279 -31.63 -34.01 -15.42
CA THR A 279 -31.67 -32.55 -15.55
C THR A 279 -30.58 -31.89 -14.70
N ALA A 280 -29.89 -30.90 -15.27
CA ALA A 280 -28.92 -30.08 -14.56
C ALA A 280 -29.61 -28.88 -13.90
N TYR A 281 -29.20 -28.59 -12.67
CA TYR A 281 -29.64 -27.46 -11.87
C TYR A 281 -28.44 -26.72 -11.29
N TYR A 282 -28.58 -25.42 -11.09
CA TYR A 282 -27.59 -24.55 -10.46
C TYR A 282 -28.13 -24.07 -9.12
N TYR A 283 -27.39 -24.32 -8.05
CA TYR A 283 -27.77 -23.92 -6.69
C TYR A 283 -26.94 -22.73 -6.20
N ARG A 284 -27.60 -21.81 -5.50
CA ARG A 284 -26.97 -20.69 -4.78
C ARG A 284 -27.45 -20.67 -3.35
N VAL A 285 -26.58 -20.33 -2.41
CA VAL A 285 -26.91 -20.21 -1.00
C VAL A 285 -26.60 -18.79 -0.51
N GLN A 286 -27.60 -18.14 0.08
CA GLN A 286 -27.53 -16.79 0.60
C GLN A 286 -27.49 -16.83 2.13
N ALA A 287 -26.46 -16.28 2.77
CA ALA A 287 -26.37 -16.21 4.23
C ALA A 287 -27.12 -14.99 4.77
N LEU A 288 -27.78 -15.15 5.92
CA LEU A 288 -28.62 -14.13 6.56
C LEU A 288 -28.17 -13.83 8.00
N GLY A 289 -28.21 -12.55 8.36
CA GLY A 289 -28.01 -12.07 9.73
C GLY A 289 -29.22 -12.30 10.64
N ALA A 290 -29.09 -11.98 11.94
CA ALA A 290 -30.16 -12.13 12.95
C ALA A 290 -31.50 -11.43 12.59
N ASN A 291 -31.45 -10.35 11.82
CA ASN A 291 -32.60 -9.59 11.32
C ASN A 291 -33.06 -9.99 9.90
N ARG A 292 -32.61 -11.15 9.38
CA ARG A 292 -32.83 -11.61 8.00
C ARG A 292 -32.24 -10.69 6.93
N ALA A 293 -31.33 -9.79 7.28
CA ALA A 293 -30.55 -9.04 6.31
C ALA A 293 -29.62 -9.99 5.56
N VAL A 294 -29.53 -9.80 4.25
CA VAL A 294 -28.60 -10.55 3.40
C VAL A 294 -27.18 -10.16 3.77
N LYS A 295 -26.37 -11.16 4.14
CA LYS A 295 -24.94 -11.00 4.43
C LYS A 295 -24.10 -11.37 3.22
N SER A 296 -24.46 -12.44 2.51
CA SER A 296 -23.68 -12.95 1.37
C SER A 296 -24.41 -13.95 0.49
N GLU A 297 -23.82 -14.29 -0.67
CA GLU A 297 -24.30 -15.32 -1.59
C GLU A 297 -23.14 -16.11 -2.22
N SER A 298 -23.31 -17.42 -2.42
CA SER A 298 -22.32 -18.28 -3.10
C SER A 298 -22.27 -18.05 -4.62
N GLU A 299 -21.16 -18.49 -5.23
CA GLU A 299 -21.15 -18.80 -6.66
C GLU A 299 -22.15 -19.94 -6.98
N PRO A 300 -22.67 -20.04 -8.22
CA PRO A 300 -23.58 -21.10 -8.59
C PRO A 300 -22.84 -22.45 -8.60
N ARG A 301 -23.45 -23.49 -8.05
CA ARG A 301 -22.95 -24.87 -8.19
C ARG A 301 -23.87 -25.67 -9.09
N ARG A 302 -23.30 -26.23 -10.15
CA ARG A 302 -23.97 -27.19 -11.00
C ARG A 302 -24.14 -28.55 -10.30
N ALA A 303 -25.35 -29.08 -10.31
CA ALA A 303 -25.71 -30.42 -9.83
C ALA A 303 -26.65 -31.10 -10.85
N VAL A 304 -26.47 -32.41 -11.07
CA VAL A 304 -27.28 -33.18 -12.04
C VAL A 304 -28.01 -34.29 -11.32
N VAL A 305 -29.31 -34.43 -11.57
CA VAL A 305 -30.14 -35.49 -10.98
C VAL A 305 -29.82 -36.82 -11.66
N ALA A 306 -29.46 -37.86 -10.90
CA ALA A 306 -29.13 -39.17 -11.44
C ALA A 306 -30.29 -39.77 -12.27
N ASP A 307 -29.94 -40.46 -13.36
CA ASP A 307 -30.88 -41.18 -14.21
C ASP A 307 -31.41 -42.46 -13.55
N ALA A 308 -32.44 -43.05 -14.16
CA ALA A 308 -33.12 -44.24 -13.64
C ALA A 308 -32.28 -45.53 -13.65
N ALA A 309 -31.00 -45.47 -14.05
CA ALA A 309 -30.13 -46.63 -14.19
C ALA A 309 -29.06 -46.74 -13.09
N GLY A 310 -29.08 -45.88 -12.06
CA GLY A 310 -28.13 -45.98 -10.95
C GLY A 310 -26.68 -45.89 -11.40
N GLN A 311 -26.39 -45.09 -12.43
CA GLN A 311 -25.04 -44.93 -12.96
C GLN A 311 -24.32 -43.83 -12.19
N ASP A 312 -23.22 -44.19 -11.53
CA ASP A 312 -22.34 -43.23 -10.88
C ASP A 312 -21.61 -42.38 -11.92
N VAL A 313 -21.54 -41.06 -11.68
CA VAL A 313 -20.86 -40.14 -12.60
C VAL A 313 -19.36 -40.23 -12.37
N LEU A 314 -18.65 -40.78 -13.36
CA LEU A 314 -17.20 -40.79 -13.40
C LEU A 314 -16.66 -39.36 -13.51
N LEU A 315 -16.07 -38.86 -12.42
CA LEU A 315 -15.41 -37.56 -12.39
C LEU A 315 -14.19 -37.58 -13.34
N PRO A 316 -13.90 -36.48 -14.05
CA PRO A 316 -12.70 -36.36 -14.87
C PRO A 316 -11.44 -36.24 -14.00
N VAL A 317 -10.25 -36.41 -14.60
CA VAL A 317 -8.97 -36.18 -13.93
C VAL A 317 -8.73 -34.69 -13.69
N THR A 318 -8.02 -34.34 -12.62
CA THR A 318 -7.61 -32.95 -12.32
C THR A 318 -6.11 -32.76 -12.59
N GLY A 319 -5.67 -31.52 -12.81
CA GLY A 319 -4.24 -31.19 -12.97
C GLY A 319 -3.58 -31.87 -14.17
N LEU A 320 -4.30 -32.07 -15.28
CA LEU A 320 -3.73 -32.65 -16.50
C LEU A 320 -2.70 -31.69 -17.12
N VAL A 321 -1.49 -32.19 -17.33
CA VAL A 321 -0.39 -31.48 -17.99
C VAL A 321 0.15 -32.35 -19.11
N ALA A 322 0.49 -31.73 -20.25
CA ALA A 322 1.15 -32.37 -21.38
C ALA A 322 2.49 -31.68 -21.65
N GLN A 323 3.56 -32.45 -21.84
CA GLN A 323 4.92 -31.96 -22.05
C GLN A 323 5.59 -32.69 -23.21
N GLY A 324 6.15 -31.97 -24.18
CA GLY A 324 7.01 -32.56 -25.21
C GLY A 324 8.29 -33.11 -24.58
N THR A 325 8.68 -34.33 -24.93
CA THR A 325 9.93 -34.95 -24.49
C THR A 325 10.94 -34.88 -25.63
N GLY A 326 12.19 -34.50 -25.33
CA GLY A 326 13.24 -34.31 -26.34
C GLY A 326 13.79 -35.60 -26.99
N SER A 327 13.16 -36.75 -26.79
CA SER A 327 13.49 -38.00 -27.49
C SER A 327 12.45 -38.24 -28.57
N SER A 328 12.88 -38.23 -29.83
CA SER A 328 12.14 -38.69 -31.03
C SER A 328 10.61 -38.68 -30.91
N GLY A 329 9.96 -37.51 -31.03
CA GLY A 329 8.53 -37.49 -31.31
C GLY A 329 7.65 -38.01 -30.18
N ALA A 330 7.86 -37.51 -28.95
CA ALA A 330 7.12 -38.00 -27.80
C ALA A 330 6.57 -36.89 -26.89
N VAL A 331 5.39 -37.10 -26.32
CA VAL A 331 4.74 -36.23 -25.31
C VAL A 331 4.44 -37.04 -24.07
N LYS A 332 4.85 -36.54 -22.91
CA LYS A 332 4.51 -37.08 -21.60
C LYS A 332 3.33 -36.30 -21.00
N LEU A 333 2.33 -37.04 -20.56
CA LEU A 333 1.14 -36.57 -19.88
C LEU A 333 1.22 -36.94 -18.39
N SER A 334 0.75 -36.07 -17.49
CA SER A 334 0.60 -36.33 -16.06
C SER A 334 -0.67 -35.70 -15.51
N TRP A 335 -1.30 -36.32 -14.50
CA TRP A 335 -2.56 -35.85 -13.92
C TRP A 335 -2.78 -36.41 -12.50
N GLN A 336 -3.84 -35.97 -11.84
CA GLN A 336 -4.34 -36.53 -10.59
C GLN A 336 -5.63 -37.34 -10.86
N ASN A 337 -5.63 -38.59 -10.40
CA ASN A 337 -6.81 -39.46 -10.52
C ASN A 337 -7.94 -38.97 -9.61
N PRO A 338 -9.21 -39.09 -10.02
CA PRO A 338 -10.33 -38.70 -9.18
C PRO A 338 -10.40 -39.57 -7.92
N PRO A 339 -10.84 -39.02 -6.76
CA PRO A 339 -10.93 -39.76 -5.50
C PRO A 339 -12.11 -40.77 -5.45
N SER A 340 -12.77 -41.06 -6.58
CA SER A 340 -13.98 -41.88 -6.64
C SER A 340 -13.69 -43.38 -6.50
N ASN A 341 -14.59 -44.09 -5.80
CA ASN A 341 -14.62 -45.55 -5.68
C ASN A 341 -15.06 -46.29 -6.96
N ASN A 342 -15.56 -45.57 -7.96
CA ASN A 342 -15.99 -46.15 -9.24
C ASN A 342 -15.01 -45.90 -10.39
N PHE A 343 -13.90 -45.19 -10.14
CA PHE A 343 -12.79 -45.07 -11.08
C PHE A 343 -12.00 -46.39 -11.17
N SER A 344 -11.78 -46.88 -12.40
CA SER A 344 -11.02 -48.11 -12.66
C SER A 344 -9.76 -47.83 -13.47
N TYR A 345 -9.89 -47.16 -14.62
CA TYR A 345 -8.77 -46.83 -15.49
C TYR A 345 -9.08 -45.62 -16.37
N LEU A 346 -8.13 -45.21 -17.21
CA LEU A 346 -8.24 -44.06 -18.11
C LEU A 346 -8.11 -44.47 -19.58
N ARG A 347 -8.74 -43.66 -20.43
CA ARG A 347 -8.55 -43.64 -21.89
C ARG A 347 -7.99 -42.30 -22.32
N ILE A 348 -7.01 -42.33 -23.20
CA ILE A 348 -6.30 -41.15 -23.69
C ILE A 348 -6.53 -41.03 -25.18
N TYR A 349 -7.01 -39.88 -25.60
CA TYR A 349 -7.27 -39.53 -26.99
C TYR A 349 -6.30 -38.46 -27.44
N ARG A 350 -5.95 -38.45 -28.72
CA ARG A 350 -5.04 -37.48 -29.34
C ARG A 350 -5.63 -36.93 -30.63
N ASN A 351 -5.47 -35.63 -30.84
CA ASN A 351 -5.86 -34.91 -32.05
C ASN A 351 -4.78 -33.87 -32.45
N THR A 352 -4.80 -33.37 -33.68
CA THR A 352 -3.97 -32.24 -34.14
C THR A 352 -4.74 -30.91 -34.15
N VAL A 353 -6.04 -30.95 -33.82
CA VAL A 353 -6.92 -29.80 -33.61
C VAL A 353 -7.59 -29.92 -32.22
N PRO A 354 -8.05 -28.83 -31.60
CA PRO A 354 -8.62 -28.83 -30.24
C PRO A 354 -10.02 -29.47 -30.16
N ALA A 355 -10.12 -30.76 -30.46
CA ALA A 355 -11.32 -31.57 -30.41
C ALA A 355 -11.00 -33.00 -29.96
N LEU A 356 -12.02 -33.77 -29.54
CA LEU A 356 -11.83 -35.19 -29.20
C LEU A 356 -11.27 -35.94 -30.42
N GLY A 357 -10.12 -36.58 -30.24
CA GLY A 357 -9.40 -37.25 -31.31
C GLY A 357 -9.47 -38.77 -31.25
N SER A 358 -8.45 -39.42 -31.83
CA SER A 358 -8.32 -40.87 -31.87
C SER A 358 -7.77 -41.41 -30.55
N LEU A 359 -8.25 -42.58 -30.11
CA LEU A 359 -7.73 -43.26 -28.93
C LEU A 359 -6.27 -43.68 -29.15
N VAL A 360 -5.38 -43.26 -28.25
CA VAL A 360 -3.94 -43.59 -28.28
C VAL A 360 -3.49 -44.48 -27.12
N ALA A 361 -4.24 -44.52 -26.02
CA ALA A 361 -4.03 -45.47 -24.94
C ALA A 361 -5.34 -45.85 -24.23
N ASP A 362 -5.44 -47.12 -23.85
CA ASP A 362 -6.57 -47.69 -23.09
C ASP A 362 -6.06 -48.36 -21.82
N ARG A 363 -6.92 -48.45 -20.80
CA ARG A 363 -6.62 -49.11 -19.51
C ARG A 363 -5.40 -48.55 -18.77
N VAL A 364 -5.19 -47.23 -18.86
CA VAL A 364 -4.12 -46.56 -18.10
C VAL A 364 -4.55 -46.43 -16.64
N GLY A 365 -3.91 -47.18 -15.74
CA GLY A 365 -4.19 -47.16 -14.29
C GLY A 365 -3.32 -46.21 -13.47
N GLY A 366 -2.27 -45.64 -14.08
CA GLY A 366 -1.35 -44.70 -13.43
C GLY A 366 -1.81 -43.24 -13.48
N SER A 367 -0.96 -42.35 -12.98
CA SER A 367 -1.12 -40.89 -13.02
C SER A 367 -0.33 -40.21 -14.15
N TRP A 368 0.17 -40.99 -15.11
CA TRP A 368 0.96 -40.50 -16.24
C TRP A 368 0.89 -41.44 -17.46
N TYR A 369 1.19 -40.90 -18.63
CA TYR A 369 1.34 -41.65 -19.90
C TYR A 369 2.37 -40.96 -20.80
N GLU A 370 3.04 -41.70 -21.67
CA GLU A 370 3.97 -41.12 -22.65
C GLU A 370 3.60 -41.63 -24.05
N ASP A 371 3.14 -40.72 -24.90
CA ASP A 371 2.89 -41.00 -26.32
C ASP A 371 4.19 -40.82 -27.09
N ARG A 372 4.72 -41.88 -27.71
CA ARG A 372 5.99 -41.86 -28.47
C ARG A 372 5.82 -41.95 -29.99
N SER A 373 4.59 -41.79 -30.46
CA SER A 373 4.22 -42.04 -31.87
C SER A 373 4.00 -40.75 -32.66
N LEU A 374 4.68 -39.67 -32.27
CA LEU A 374 4.39 -38.33 -32.75
C LEU A 374 5.43 -37.86 -33.77
N GLU A 375 5.00 -36.98 -34.65
CA GLU A 375 5.91 -36.23 -35.51
C GLU A 375 6.30 -34.93 -34.81
N ASN A 376 7.58 -34.59 -34.88
CA ASN A 376 8.07 -33.35 -34.31
C ASN A 376 7.58 -32.16 -35.14
N GLY A 377 7.31 -31.04 -34.49
CA GLY A 377 6.85 -29.85 -35.22
C GLY A 377 5.33 -29.72 -35.34
N ILE A 378 4.55 -30.67 -34.83
CA ILE A 378 3.09 -30.66 -34.89
C ILE A 378 2.52 -30.53 -33.47
N THR A 379 1.66 -29.54 -33.21
CA THR A 379 0.95 -29.44 -31.93
C THR A 379 -0.11 -30.54 -31.82
N TYR A 380 -0.05 -31.31 -30.74
CA TYR A 380 -1.04 -32.34 -30.42
C TYR A 380 -1.87 -31.96 -29.20
N TYR A 381 -3.18 -32.17 -29.31
CA TYR A 381 -4.17 -32.01 -28.25
C TYR A 381 -4.53 -33.38 -27.70
N TYR A 382 -4.48 -33.53 -26.38
CA TYR A 382 -4.81 -34.74 -25.66
C TYR A 382 -6.09 -34.55 -24.86
N ALA A 383 -6.94 -35.57 -24.86
CA ALA A 383 -8.12 -35.65 -24.01
C ALA A 383 -8.02 -36.91 -23.14
N VAL A 384 -8.19 -36.77 -21.83
CA VAL A 384 -8.17 -37.89 -20.88
C VAL A 384 -9.56 -38.10 -20.33
N LYS A 385 -10.07 -39.32 -20.47
CA LYS A 385 -11.37 -39.75 -19.93
C LYS A 385 -11.18 -40.84 -18.87
N THR A 386 -11.96 -40.75 -17.82
CA THR A 386 -12.05 -41.77 -16.76
C THR A 386 -13.02 -42.87 -17.16
N VAL A 387 -12.74 -44.10 -16.72
CA VAL A 387 -13.51 -45.29 -17.04
C VAL A 387 -13.76 -46.10 -15.77
N ASP A 388 -14.96 -46.65 -15.63
CA ASP A 388 -15.34 -47.48 -14.48
C ASP A 388 -14.99 -48.97 -14.64
N SER A 389 -15.28 -49.75 -13.60
CA SER A 389 -15.10 -51.21 -13.59
C SER A 389 -16.00 -51.95 -14.59
N ALA A 390 -17.06 -51.31 -15.10
CA ALA A 390 -17.93 -51.84 -16.15
C ALA A 390 -17.44 -51.46 -17.56
N GLY A 391 -16.36 -50.68 -17.69
CA GLY A 391 -15.77 -50.26 -18.95
C GLY A 391 -16.44 -49.04 -19.59
N ARG A 392 -17.28 -48.29 -18.86
CA ARG A 392 -17.98 -47.09 -19.35
C ARG A 392 -17.13 -45.84 -19.16
N GLU A 393 -17.04 -45.01 -20.19
CA GLU A 393 -16.33 -43.72 -20.14
C GLU A 393 -17.17 -42.61 -19.49
N GLY A 394 -16.50 -41.74 -18.73
CA GLY A 394 -17.06 -40.47 -18.27
C GLY A 394 -17.47 -39.57 -19.45
N ALA A 395 -18.51 -38.78 -19.23
CA ALA A 395 -19.04 -37.85 -20.23
C ALA A 395 -18.04 -36.72 -20.55
N ASP A 396 -17.31 -36.25 -19.54
CA ASP A 396 -16.35 -35.15 -19.64
C ASP A 396 -14.93 -35.67 -19.86
N ALA A 397 -14.16 -34.93 -20.67
CA ALA A 397 -12.74 -35.19 -20.89
C ALA A 397 -11.90 -33.98 -20.44
N THR A 398 -10.78 -34.24 -19.74
CA THR A 398 -9.82 -33.19 -19.41
C THR A 398 -8.88 -33.00 -20.59
N LEU A 399 -8.67 -31.75 -21.03
CA LEU A 399 -7.86 -31.42 -22.19
C LEU A 399 -6.49 -30.84 -21.80
N ALA A 400 -5.46 -31.17 -22.57
CA ALA A 400 -4.15 -30.52 -22.54
C ALA A 400 -3.52 -30.57 -23.94
N SER A 401 -2.52 -29.76 -24.23
CA SER A 401 -1.80 -29.81 -25.51
C SER A 401 -0.30 -29.71 -25.30
N ALA A 402 0.46 -30.29 -26.23
CA ALA A 402 1.91 -30.23 -26.22
C ALA A 402 2.47 -30.35 -27.64
N PHE A 403 3.70 -29.84 -27.79
CA PHE A 403 4.45 -29.83 -29.04
C PHE A 403 5.70 -30.73 -28.90
N PRO A 404 5.72 -31.94 -29.48
CA PRO A 404 6.89 -32.81 -29.51
C PRO A 404 7.97 -32.25 -30.44
N PHE A 405 9.23 -32.46 -30.05
CA PHE A 405 10.40 -32.02 -30.80
C PHE A 405 11.52 -33.09 -30.75
N ALA A 406 12.32 -33.20 -31.82
CA ALA A 406 13.47 -34.10 -31.85
C ALA A 406 14.72 -33.33 -31.43
N ARG A 407 15.48 -33.89 -30.47
CA ARG A 407 16.89 -33.56 -30.34
C ARG A 407 17.63 -34.04 -31.58
N THR A 408 18.07 -33.13 -32.44
CA THR A 408 19.03 -33.46 -33.49
C THR A 408 20.40 -33.68 -32.86
N ARG A 409 21.15 -34.69 -33.33
CA ARG A 409 22.55 -34.88 -32.92
C ARG A 409 23.35 -33.68 -33.44
N GLY A 410 23.57 -32.71 -32.57
CA GLY A 410 24.16 -31.41 -32.92
C GLY A 410 23.40 -30.19 -32.41
N SER A 411 22.18 -30.32 -31.88
CA SER A 411 21.55 -29.22 -31.13
C SER A 411 22.22 -29.11 -29.76
N THR A 412 23.06 -28.10 -29.59
CA THR A 412 23.60 -27.72 -28.29
C THR A 412 22.45 -27.15 -27.44
N PRO A 413 22.16 -27.72 -26.25
CA PRO A 413 21.24 -27.11 -25.31
C PRO A 413 21.61 -25.65 -25.05
N PRO A 414 20.64 -24.77 -24.75
CA PRO A 414 20.96 -23.44 -24.29
C PRO A 414 21.89 -23.56 -23.06
N PRO A 415 22.85 -22.65 -22.88
CA PRO A 415 23.57 -22.56 -21.61
C PRO A 415 22.59 -22.48 -20.45
N PRO A 416 22.90 -23.04 -19.27
CA PRO A 416 22.05 -22.86 -18.09
C PRO A 416 22.05 -21.40 -17.64
N VAL A 417 20.98 -20.97 -16.94
CA VAL A 417 20.98 -19.64 -16.33
C VAL A 417 22.11 -19.55 -15.30
N ALA A 418 22.87 -18.45 -15.27
CA ALA A 418 23.94 -18.27 -14.30
C ALA A 418 23.43 -17.57 -13.03
N LYS A 419 24.22 -17.59 -11.94
CA LYS A 419 23.98 -16.79 -10.72
C LYS A 419 22.58 -16.93 -10.11
N LEU A 420 21.96 -18.12 -10.20
CA LEU A 420 20.69 -18.36 -9.51
C LEU A 420 20.85 -18.09 -8.02
N SER A 421 19.97 -17.26 -7.48
CA SER A 421 19.93 -16.88 -6.07
C SER A 421 18.48 -16.82 -5.61
N VAL A 422 18.26 -17.12 -4.33
CA VAL A 422 16.95 -17.03 -3.68
C VAL A 422 17.11 -16.12 -2.48
N ARG A 423 16.33 -15.04 -2.44
CA ARG A 423 16.33 -14.06 -1.36
C ARG A 423 15.02 -14.15 -0.59
N ASP A 424 15.14 -14.26 0.72
CA ASP A 424 14.05 -14.08 1.67
C ASP A 424 13.66 -12.60 1.74
N LEU A 425 12.35 -12.32 1.69
CA LEU A 425 11.81 -10.97 1.77
C LEU A 425 11.39 -10.58 3.20
N GLY A 426 11.48 -11.50 4.18
CA GLY A 426 11.24 -11.19 5.59
C GLY A 426 9.76 -11.11 5.99
N ASP A 427 8.85 -11.28 5.04
CA ASP A 427 7.38 -11.26 5.23
C ASP A 427 6.81 -12.61 5.68
N GLY A 428 7.63 -13.68 5.64
CA GLY A 428 7.22 -15.04 5.95
C GLY A 428 6.37 -15.72 4.87
N THR A 429 6.11 -15.08 3.75
CA THR A 429 5.21 -15.58 2.68
C THR A 429 5.78 -15.48 1.27
N SER A 430 6.95 -14.85 1.09
CA SER A 430 7.50 -14.56 -0.24
C SER A 430 9.00 -14.87 -0.34
N LEU A 431 9.40 -15.42 -1.49
CA LEU A 431 10.81 -15.60 -1.86
C LEU A 431 11.04 -15.00 -3.25
N LYS A 432 12.03 -14.11 -3.37
CA LYS A 432 12.45 -13.54 -4.67
C LYS A 432 13.61 -14.36 -5.22
N LEU A 433 13.43 -14.90 -6.41
CA LEU A 433 14.46 -15.57 -7.18
C LEU A 433 15.08 -14.56 -8.16
N ALA A 434 16.39 -14.65 -8.38
CA ALA A 434 17.09 -13.91 -9.41
C ALA A 434 18.15 -14.79 -10.06
N TRP A 435 18.33 -14.66 -11.37
CA TRP A 435 19.32 -15.39 -12.15
C TRP A 435 19.76 -14.55 -13.36
N GLN A 436 20.78 -15.01 -14.07
CA GLN A 436 21.27 -14.39 -15.30
C GLN A 436 20.93 -15.30 -16.47
N ASN A 437 20.14 -14.79 -17.42
CA ASN A 437 19.77 -15.54 -18.61
C ASN A 437 20.96 -15.78 -19.55
N PRO A 438 20.93 -16.85 -20.37
CA PRO A 438 21.86 -17.02 -21.48
C PRO A 438 21.70 -15.89 -22.49
N GLU A 439 22.62 -15.80 -23.45
CA GLU A 439 22.48 -14.85 -24.56
C GLU A 439 21.11 -14.99 -25.26
N PRO A 440 20.38 -13.90 -25.57
CA PRO A 440 19.00 -13.93 -26.08
C PRO A 440 18.76 -14.77 -27.34
N HIS A 441 19.81 -15.01 -28.13
CA HIS A 441 19.74 -15.84 -29.34
C HIS A 441 19.92 -17.34 -29.06
N LEU A 442 20.30 -17.73 -27.84
CA LEU A 442 20.56 -19.10 -27.43
C LEU A 442 19.38 -19.75 -26.74
N TYR A 443 18.43 -18.97 -26.19
CA TYR A 443 17.25 -19.48 -25.49
C TYR A 443 15.98 -18.72 -25.90
N ALA A 444 14.82 -19.34 -25.74
CA ALA A 444 13.51 -18.76 -26.01
C ALA A 444 12.67 -18.50 -24.74
N SER A 445 12.88 -19.25 -23.66
CA SER A 445 12.22 -18.99 -22.37
C SER A 445 12.95 -19.68 -21.23
N VAL A 446 12.51 -19.48 -19.99
CA VAL A 446 12.96 -20.20 -18.80
C VAL A 446 11.78 -20.89 -18.12
N SER A 447 12.09 -21.94 -17.36
CA SER A 447 11.13 -22.66 -16.51
C SER A 447 11.66 -22.77 -15.09
N ILE A 448 10.78 -22.55 -14.12
CA ILE A 448 11.09 -22.44 -12.70
C ILE A 448 10.43 -23.61 -11.97
N TYR A 449 11.22 -24.38 -11.23
CA TYR A 449 10.77 -25.51 -10.44
C TYR A 449 11.08 -25.30 -8.96
N ARG A 450 10.24 -25.86 -8.10
CA ARG A 450 10.38 -25.80 -6.63
C ARG A 450 10.21 -27.17 -6.02
N SER A 451 11.13 -27.56 -5.15
CA SER A 451 11.04 -28.78 -4.35
C SER A 451 11.19 -28.52 -2.85
N THR A 452 10.69 -29.43 -2.02
CA THR A 452 11.06 -29.53 -0.60
C THR A 452 12.15 -30.57 -0.35
N ASP A 453 12.57 -31.31 -1.39
CA ASP A 453 13.63 -32.32 -1.35
C ASP A 453 14.76 -31.93 -2.33
N PRO A 454 16.01 -31.74 -1.85
CA PRO A 454 17.15 -31.36 -2.67
C PRO A 454 17.60 -32.43 -3.68
N ALA A 455 17.03 -33.64 -3.65
CA ALA A 455 17.34 -34.69 -4.61
C ALA A 455 16.44 -34.66 -5.87
N THR A 456 15.38 -33.83 -5.89
CA THR A 456 14.33 -33.88 -6.93
C THR A 456 14.22 -32.57 -7.71
N GLN A 457 13.65 -32.57 -8.93
CA GLN A 457 13.41 -31.30 -9.67
C GLN A 457 12.38 -30.42 -8.98
N GLY A 458 11.43 -31.04 -8.29
CA GLY A 458 10.25 -30.38 -7.76
C GLY A 458 9.18 -30.11 -8.81
N ASP A 459 8.14 -29.43 -8.36
CA ASP A 459 6.97 -29.06 -9.15
C ASP A 459 7.27 -27.80 -10.00
N LEU A 460 6.68 -27.74 -11.19
CA LEU A 460 6.77 -26.55 -12.05
C LEU A 460 5.95 -25.41 -11.43
N VAL A 461 6.61 -24.28 -11.17
CA VAL A 461 6.00 -23.07 -10.59
C VAL A 461 5.64 -22.07 -11.69
N ALA A 462 6.49 -21.94 -12.72
CA ALA A 462 6.27 -21.08 -13.87
C ALA A 462 7.05 -21.59 -15.10
N SER A 463 6.53 -21.37 -16.31
CA SER A 463 7.17 -21.74 -17.59
C SER A 463 6.85 -20.73 -18.68
N GLY A 464 7.70 -20.64 -19.70
CA GLY A 464 7.49 -19.72 -20.83
C GLY A 464 7.92 -18.29 -20.53
N TYR A 465 8.58 -18.07 -19.39
CA TYR A 465 9.05 -16.77 -18.92
C TYR A 465 10.30 -16.34 -19.68
N ARG A 466 10.48 -15.05 -19.96
CA ARG A 466 11.71 -14.52 -20.61
C ARG A 466 12.55 -13.62 -19.70
N GLY A 467 12.02 -13.23 -18.54
CA GLY A 467 12.73 -12.38 -17.59
C GLY A 467 13.81 -13.12 -16.78
N SER A 468 14.44 -12.39 -15.86
CA SER A 468 15.61 -12.83 -15.10
C SER A 468 15.40 -12.89 -13.58
N GLY A 469 14.16 -12.65 -13.12
CA GLY A 469 13.75 -12.78 -11.72
C GLY A 469 12.35 -13.37 -11.57
N PHE A 470 11.98 -13.81 -10.37
CA PHE A 470 10.64 -14.32 -10.09
C PHE A 470 10.25 -14.17 -8.63
N LEU A 471 9.08 -13.59 -8.38
CA LEU A 471 8.53 -13.46 -7.03
C LEU A 471 7.55 -14.60 -6.74
N ASN A 472 7.92 -15.50 -5.83
CA ASN A 472 7.08 -16.62 -5.44
C ASN A 472 6.22 -16.28 -4.22
N THR A 473 4.93 -15.97 -4.43
CA THR A 473 3.96 -15.56 -3.39
C THR A 473 2.82 -16.57 -3.17
N ARG A 474 2.54 -17.46 -4.13
CA ARG A 474 1.28 -18.23 -4.16
C ARG A 474 1.27 -19.51 -3.32
N SER A 475 2.38 -19.93 -2.72
CA SER A 475 2.43 -21.17 -1.91
C SER A 475 3.73 -21.37 -1.09
N VAL A 476 4.33 -20.29 -0.60
CA VAL A 476 5.48 -20.35 0.32
C VAL A 476 4.96 -20.29 1.76
N GLN A 477 5.36 -21.25 2.59
CA GLN A 477 5.03 -21.26 4.02
C GLN A 477 6.20 -20.75 4.85
N ALA A 478 5.90 -19.95 5.87
CA ALA A 478 6.90 -19.45 6.82
C ALA A 478 7.69 -20.61 7.45
N ASN A 479 9.02 -20.46 7.51
CA ASN A 479 9.97 -21.42 8.07
C ASN A 479 10.05 -22.78 7.35
N GLN A 480 9.43 -22.93 6.18
CA GLN A 480 9.61 -24.11 5.33
C GLN A 480 10.77 -23.88 4.35
N GLN A 481 11.71 -24.82 4.32
CA GLN A 481 12.81 -24.80 3.35
C GLN A 481 12.37 -25.33 1.99
N TYR A 482 12.70 -24.58 0.95
CA TYR A 482 12.45 -24.91 -0.45
C TYR A 482 13.76 -24.87 -1.25
N TYR A 483 13.82 -25.64 -2.32
CA TYR A 483 14.93 -25.69 -3.27
C TYR A 483 14.42 -25.31 -4.65
N TYR A 484 15.06 -24.34 -5.28
CA TYR A 484 14.65 -23.84 -6.59
C TYR A 484 15.60 -24.26 -7.69
N THR A 485 15.03 -24.54 -8.87
CA THR A 485 15.76 -24.87 -10.09
C THR A 485 15.19 -24.03 -11.23
N VAL A 486 16.05 -23.28 -11.92
CA VAL A 486 15.69 -22.53 -13.12
C VAL A 486 16.47 -23.10 -14.30
N VAL A 487 15.77 -23.41 -15.38
CA VAL A 487 16.35 -23.96 -16.62
C VAL A 487 15.99 -23.06 -17.80
N ALA A 488 16.96 -22.81 -18.67
CA ALA A 488 16.71 -22.13 -19.94
C ALA A 488 16.15 -23.14 -20.95
N VAL A 489 15.32 -22.66 -21.87
CA VAL A 489 14.58 -23.46 -22.85
C VAL A 489 14.76 -22.79 -24.21
N ASP A 490 15.26 -23.49 -25.22
CA ASP A 490 15.41 -22.92 -26.56
C ASP A 490 14.08 -22.85 -27.34
N GLN A 491 14.13 -22.28 -28.55
CA GLN A 491 12.97 -22.14 -29.45
C GLN A 491 12.34 -23.47 -29.87
N ASN A 492 13.03 -24.58 -29.65
CA ASN A 492 12.58 -25.93 -29.93
C ASN A 492 12.14 -26.67 -28.66
N GLY A 493 12.16 -26.04 -27.48
CA GLY A 493 11.80 -26.66 -26.21
C GLY A 493 12.93 -27.38 -25.48
N LEU A 494 14.17 -27.31 -25.98
CA LEU A 494 15.33 -27.98 -25.39
C LEU A 494 15.78 -27.23 -24.13
N GLN A 495 15.71 -27.91 -22.98
CA GLN A 495 16.15 -27.36 -21.71
C GLN A 495 17.68 -27.44 -21.55
N SER A 496 18.26 -26.44 -20.90
CA SER A 496 19.65 -26.42 -20.47
C SER A 496 19.95 -27.55 -19.49
N GLU A 497 21.23 -27.79 -19.20
CA GLU A 497 21.59 -28.60 -18.04
C GLU A 497 21.05 -27.99 -16.74
N ARG A 498 20.87 -28.83 -15.71
CA ARG A 498 20.32 -28.41 -14.43
C ARG A 498 21.37 -27.57 -13.68
N ASN A 499 20.95 -26.40 -13.21
CA ASN A 499 21.75 -25.62 -12.26
C ASN A 499 21.85 -26.27 -10.88
N PRO A 500 22.96 -26.09 -10.13
CA PRO A 500 23.01 -26.47 -8.73
C PRO A 500 21.80 -25.89 -7.98
N GLN A 501 21.07 -26.71 -7.23
CA GLN A 501 19.87 -26.27 -6.53
C GLN A 501 20.22 -25.25 -5.45
N VAL A 502 19.48 -24.15 -5.42
CA VAL A 502 19.69 -23.07 -4.44
C VAL A 502 18.60 -23.17 -3.36
N PRO A 503 18.96 -23.35 -2.08
CA PRO A 503 17.99 -23.36 -1.00
C PRO A 503 17.46 -21.94 -0.72
N GLY A 504 16.19 -21.85 -0.36
CA GLY A 504 15.55 -20.64 0.17
C GLY A 504 14.60 -20.99 1.30
N ILE A 505 14.63 -20.19 2.38
CA ILE A 505 13.72 -20.31 3.52
C ILE A 505 13.08 -18.93 3.69
N ALA A 506 11.75 -18.85 3.65
CA ALA A 506 11.05 -17.62 3.99
C ALA A 506 10.98 -17.53 5.52
N THR A 507 11.70 -16.59 6.11
CA THR A 507 11.74 -16.36 7.56
C THR A 507 11.06 -15.04 7.89
N LEU A 508 10.38 -14.98 9.04
CA LEU A 508 9.99 -13.70 9.64
C LEU A 508 11.25 -13.09 10.24
N SER A 509 12.09 -12.47 9.42
CA SER A 509 13.25 -11.73 9.87
C SER A 509 12.91 -10.25 9.95
N SER A 510 13.24 -9.63 11.09
CA SER A 510 13.06 -8.20 11.34
C SER A 510 13.96 -7.39 10.41
N LEU A 511 13.51 -7.13 9.18
CA LEU A 511 14.19 -6.26 8.24
C LEU A 511 13.57 -4.86 8.33
N ASP A 512 14.45 -3.93 8.64
CA ASP A 512 14.28 -2.48 8.72
C ASP A 512 13.92 -1.90 7.34
N THR A 513 12.65 -1.53 7.13
CA THR A 513 12.06 -1.22 5.81
C THR A 513 12.14 0.27 5.41
N GLY A 514 12.97 1.09 6.06
CA GLY A 514 12.87 2.55 5.89
C GLY A 514 14.18 3.33 5.71
N PHE A 515 15.34 2.68 5.71
CA PHE A 515 16.61 3.38 5.52
C PHE A 515 16.91 3.58 4.03
N ASP A 516 17.20 4.84 3.69
CA ASP A 516 17.69 5.35 2.41
C ASP A 516 18.98 6.12 2.76
N THR A 517 20.13 5.49 2.53
CA THR A 517 21.43 5.89 3.08
C THR A 517 22.04 7.06 2.30
N ASP A 518 21.74 7.21 1.02
CA ASP A 518 22.22 8.33 0.20
C ASP A 518 21.17 9.41 -0.09
N ALA A 519 19.93 9.19 0.36
CA ALA A 519 18.81 10.12 0.34
C ALA A 519 18.42 10.55 -1.09
N ASP A 520 18.41 9.61 -2.03
CA ASP A 520 17.92 9.82 -3.39
C ASP A 520 16.41 9.52 -3.55
N GLY A 521 15.78 8.94 -2.52
CA GLY A 521 14.36 8.61 -2.48
C GLY A 521 14.05 7.13 -2.75
N LEU A 522 15.05 6.29 -2.99
CA LEU A 522 14.96 4.84 -3.09
C LEU A 522 15.45 4.20 -1.77
N PRO A 523 14.75 3.19 -1.22
CA PRO A 523 15.28 2.50 -0.05
C PRO A 523 16.47 1.61 -0.39
N ASP A 524 17.49 1.58 0.48
CA ASP A 524 18.66 0.71 0.43
C ASP A 524 18.33 -0.75 0.08
N ALA A 525 17.23 -1.23 0.67
CA ALA A 525 16.77 -2.59 0.50
C ALA A 525 16.27 -2.85 -0.92
N TRP A 526 15.63 -1.86 -1.54
CA TRP A 526 15.09 -1.89 -2.89
C TRP A 526 16.19 -1.71 -3.94
N GLU A 527 17.14 -0.80 -3.73
CA GLU A 527 18.26 -0.57 -4.65
C GLU A 527 19.13 -1.82 -4.81
N ARG A 528 19.46 -2.49 -3.69
CA ARG A 528 20.18 -3.79 -3.72
C ARG A 528 19.45 -4.88 -4.50
N VAL A 529 18.12 -4.82 -4.57
CA VAL A 529 17.31 -5.82 -5.29
C VAL A 529 17.35 -5.59 -6.79
N HIS A 530 17.38 -4.34 -7.24
CA HIS A 530 17.24 -3.97 -8.66
C HIS A 530 18.55 -3.56 -9.33
N GLY A 531 19.70 -3.71 -8.64
CA GLY A 531 21.03 -3.51 -9.22
C GLY A 531 21.57 -2.09 -9.09
N PHE A 532 20.94 -1.28 -8.23
CA PHE A 532 21.27 0.11 -7.92
C PHE A 532 22.17 0.21 -6.68
N HIS A 533 22.67 1.41 -6.37
CA HIS A 533 23.75 1.63 -5.42
C HIS A 533 23.27 2.28 -4.11
N PRO A 534 23.12 1.52 -3.00
CA PRO A 534 22.56 2.03 -1.73
C PRO A 534 23.32 3.16 -1.02
N HIS A 535 24.44 3.58 -1.57
CA HIS A 535 25.35 4.55 -0.97
C HIS A 535 25.82 5.61 -1.99
N LEU A 536 25.26 5.58 -3.21
CA LEU A 536 25.57 6.49 -4.30
C LEU A 536 24.27 6.87 -4.99
N LYS A 537 23.90 8.14 -4.88
CA LYS A 537 22.68 8.68 -5.50
C LYS A 537 22.51 8.21 -6.94
N ASP A 538 21.49 7.40 -7.16
CA ASP A 538 21.13 6.91 -8.48
C ASP A 538 20.35 7.99 -9.24
N ASP A 539 20.38 7.89 -10.57
CA ASP A 539 19.57 8.76 -11.42
C ASP A 539 18.11 8.27 -11.40
N VAL A 540 17.37 8.69 -10.38
CA VAL A 540 15.96 8.36 -10.17
C VAL A 540 15.03 8.86 -11.29
N LEU A 541 15.56 9.67 -12.24
CA LEU A 541 14.86 10.16 -13.43
C LEU A 541 15.18 9.36 -14.69
N ALA A 542 16.17 8.46 -14.63
CA ALA A 542 16.49 7.60 -15.74
C ALA A 542 15.38 6.57 -15.97
N ASP A 543 14.96 6.48 -17.22
CA ASP A 543 14.05 5.48 -17.76
C ASP A 543 14.95 4.38 -18.38
N HIS A 544 15.08 3.28 -17.65
CA HIS A 544 16.14 2.28 -17.87
C HIS A 544 15.77 1.25 -18.94
N ASP A 545 14.47 1.01 -19.16
CA ASP A 545 13.90 0.13 -20.16
C ASP A 545 13.18 0.89 -21.31
N ALA A 546 13.14 2.23 -21.23
CA ALA A 546 12.66 3.15 -22.25
C ALA A 546 11.15 3.04 -22.53
N ASP A 547 10.37 2.74 -21.50
CA ASP A 547 8.94 2.49 -21.58
C ASP A 547 8.08 3.74 -21.25
N GLY A 548 8.76 4.81 -20.77
CA GLY A 548 8.17 6.07 -20.35
C GLY A 548 7.97 6.24 -18.84
N LEU A 549 8.39 5.28 -18.01
CA LEU A 549 8.27 5.28 -16.54
C LEU A 549 9.65 5.44 -15.86
N PRO A 550 9.94 6.61 -15.26
CA PRO A 550 11.20 6.83 -14.56
C PRO A 550 11.42 5.90 -13.35
N LEU A 551 12.69 5.61 -13.03
CA LEU A 551 13.12 4.71 -11.94
C LEU A 551 12.44 4.95 -10.57
N PHE A 552 12.18 6.21 -10.20
CA PHE A 552 11.45 6.50 -8.97
C PHE A 552 10.01 5.98 -8.96
N PHE A 553 9.34 6.03 -10.12
CA PHE A 553 7.97 5.55 -10.27
C PHE A 553 7.92 4.03 -10.40
N GLU A 554 8.94 3.42 -10.98
CA GLU A 554 9.15 1.97 -10.94
C GLU A 554 9.10 1.45 -9.49
N TYR A 555 9.85 2.10 -8.59
CA TYR A 555 9.80 1.81 -7.16
C TYR A 555 8.39 1.99 -6.56
N GLN A 556 7.68 3.06 -6.92
CA GLN A 556 6.35 3.36 -6.34
C GLN A 556 5.25 2.41 -6.82
N TYR A 557 5.29 2.01 -8.09
CA TYR A 557 4.31 1.10 -8.68
C TYR A 557 4.68 -0.37 -8.48
N GLY A 558 5.93 -0.65 -8.11
CA GLY A 558 6.44 -2.01 -7.93
C GLY A 558 6.70 -2.72 -9.24
N THR A 559 6.87 -1.98 -10.34
CA THR A 559 7.28 -2.45 -11.66
C THR A 559 8.79 -2.71 -11.71
N ASP A 560 9.24 -3.45 -12.72
CA ASP A 560 10.65 -3.82 -12.89
C ASP A 560 11.39 -2.79 -13.76
N PRO A 561 12.38 -2.04 -13.23
CA PRO A 561 13.08 -0.98 -13.96
C PRO A 561 13.82 -1.42 -15.24
N TRP A 562 13.79 -2.71 -15.55
CA TRP A 562 14.47 -3.32 -16.68
C TRP A 562 13.49 -4.04 -17.62
N ASP A 563 12.17 -3.97 -17.38
CA ASP A 563 11.13 -4.63 -18.16
C ASP A 563 9.96 -3.68 -18.48
N ALA A 564 9.91 -3.22 -19.73
CA ALA A 564 8.99 -2.20 -20.21
C ALA A 564 7.48 -2.55 -20.12
N ASP A 565 7.11 -3.77 -19.72
CA ASP A 565 5.73 -4.28 -19.57
C ASP A 565 5.80 -5.37 -18.48
N SER A 566 5.77 -4.95 -17.22
CA SER A 566 6.06 -5.78 -16.05
C SER A 566 5.06 -6.93 -15.87
N ASP A 567 3.82 -6.77 -16.33
CA ASP A 567 2.75 -7.77 -16.22
C ASP A 567 2.50 -8.58 -17.51
N GLN A 568 3.16 -8.18 -18.60
CA GLN A 568 3.22 -8.83 -19.90
C GLN A 568 1.86 -8.97 -20.59
N ASP A 569 1.00 -7.99 -20.38
CA ASP A 569 -0.33 -7.97 -20.97
C ASP A 569 -0.37 -7.31 -22.36
N GLY A 570 0.74 -6.69 -22.79
CA GLY A 570 0.90 -6.01 -24.07
C GLY A 570 0.79 -4.49 -24.02
N HIS A 571 0.74 -3.88 -22.82
CA HIS A 571 0.80 -2.45 -22.58
C HIS A 571 2.03 -2.10 -21.73
N SER A 572 2.77 -1.03 -22.07
CA SER A 572 3.95 -0.67 -21.26
C SER A 572 3.58 -0.07 -19.92
N ASP A 573 4.38 -0.28 -18.88
CA ASP A 573 4.12 0.22 -17.53
C ASP A 573 3.96 1.75 -17.54
N GLY A 574 4.83 2.44 -18.28
CA GLY A 574 4.77 3.87 -18.53
C GLY A 574 3.52 4.30 -19.30
N THR A 575 3.05 3.51 -20.27
CA THR A 575 1.78 3.78 -20.98
C THR A 575 0.60 3.63 -20.04
N GLU A 576 0.60 2.61 -19.21
CA GLU A 576 -0.48 2.32 -18.28
C GLU A 576 -0.55 3.35 -17.16
N ALA A 577 0.59 3.66 -16.54
CA ALA A 577 0.71 4.72 -15.56
C ALA A 577 0.29 6.09 -16.14
N LEU A 578 0.66 6.39 -17.40
CA LEU A 578 0.26 7.62 -18.10
C LEU A 578 -1.26 7.68 -18.35
N ASN A 579 -1.89 6.53 -18.62
CA ASN A 579 -3.33 6.42 -18.89
C ASN A 579 -4.17 6.12 -17.64
N GLY A 580 -3.53 5.93 -16.49
CA GLY A 580 -4.17 5.72 -15.18
C GLY A 580 -4.57 4.28 -14.87
N TYR A 581 -3.99 3.31 -15.58
CA TYR A 581 -4.14 1.89 -15.31
C TYR A 581 -3.09 1.41 -14.30
N ASP A 582 -3.33 0.23 -13.71
CA ASP A 582 -2.41 -0.44 -12.80
C ASP A 582 -1.35 -1.16 -13.65
N PRO A 583 -0.07 -0.75 -13.61
CA PRO A 583 1.00 -1.38 -14.42
C PRO A 583 1.27 -2.86 -14.09
N LEU A 584 0.66 -3.39 -13.03
CA LEU A 584 0.79 -4.81 -12.64
C LEU A 584 -0.51 -5.60 -12.88
N GLY A 585 -1.45 -5.03 -13.64
CA GLY A 585 -2.74 -5.64 -13.90
C GLY A 585 -3.24 -5.41 -15.33
N PRO A 586 -4.25 -6.20 -15.77
CA PRO A 586 -4.64 -6.27 -17.17
C PRO A 586 -5.14 -4.91 -17.71
N GLY A 587 -4.39 -4.39 -18.66
CA GLY A 587 -4.55 -3.17 -19.41
C GLY A 587 -5.80 -3.09 -20.27
N ARG A 588 -6.24 -1.85 -20.49
CA ARG A 588 -7.43 -1.53 -21.29
C ARG A 588 -7.15 -0.39 -22.27
N LYS A 589 -7.39 -0.63 -23.56
CA LYS A 589 -7.39 0.41 -24.60
C LYS A 589 -8.34 1.57 -24.24
N ALA A 590 -7.80 2.79 -24.13
CA ALA A 590 -8.60 3.99 -23.99
C ALA A 590 -9.45 4.25 -25.26
N LEU A 591 -10.78 4.28 -25.11
CA LEU A 591 -11.66 4.97 -26.05
C LEU A 591 -11.78 6.43 -25.59
N VAL A 592 -11.24 7.33 -26.41
CA VAL A 592 -11.45 8.77 -26.29
C VAL A 592 -12.89 9.09 -26.71
N SER A 593 -13.82 9.08 -25.77
CA SER A 593 -15.01 9.97 -25.72
C SER A 593 -15.98 9.48 -24.65
N ASP A 594 -15.90 10.05 -23.43
CA ASP A 594 -17.08 10.51 -22.68
C ASP A 594 -16.64 11.09 -21.33
N ALA A 595 -16.96 12.37 -21.14
CA ALA A 595 -16.56 13.18 -19.99
C ALA A 595 -17.37 12.89 -18.72
N ALA A 596 -17.65 11.63 -18.40
CA ALA A 596 -18.51 11.25 -17.27
C ALA A 596 -18.02 10.09 -16.38
N SER A 597 -16.83 9.54 -16.58
CA SER A 597 -16.26 8.55 -15.67
C SER A 597 -14.77 8.83 -15.40
N VAL A 598 -14.50 9.67 -14.39
CA VAL A 598 -13.14 9.86 -13.86
C VAL A 598 -13.00 9.01 -12.61
N ALA A 599 -12.81 7.71 -12.81
CA ALA A 599 -12.30 6.79 -11.79
C ALA A 599 -11.01 6.19 -12.37
N GLY A 600 -9.87 6.44 -11.72
CA GLY A 600 -8.56 5.92 -12.12
C GLY A 600 -7.80 6.78 -13.13
N SER A 601 -7.46 8.02 -12.81
CA SER A 601 -6.40 8.74 -13.57
C SER A 601 -5.29 9.11 -12.60
N PHE A 602 -4.03 8.88 -12.94
CA PHE A 602 -2.88 9.25 -12.12
C PHE A 602 -2.23 10.52 -12.69
N ALA A 603 -1.57 11.31 -11.84
CA ALA A 603 -0.74 12.44 -12.23
C ALA A 603 0.46 12.53 -11.27
N TYR A 604 1.69 12.63 -11.79
CA TYR A 604 2.92 12.69 -10.97
C TYR A 604 3.05 11.54 -9.96
N GLY A 605 2.68 10.30 -10.34
CA GLY A 605 2.72 9.13 -9.46
C GLY A 605 1.60 9.01 -8.43
N ARG A 606 0.64 9.94 -8.43
CA ARG A 606 -0.45 9.97 -7.46
C ARG A 606 -1.78 9.73 -8.16
N ALA A 607 -2.62 8.90 -7.57
CA ALA A 607 -4.01 8.78 -8.00
C ALA A 607 -4.65 10.16 -7.92
N ARG A 608 -5.20 10.65 -9.04
CA ARG A 608 -5.96 11.91 -9.04
C ARG A 608 -7.13 11.75 -8.09
N LEU A 609 -7.47 12.86 -7.44
CA LEU A 609 -8.55 12.89 -6.47
C LEU A 609 -9.83 12.34 -7.13
N SER A 610 -10.47 11.37 -6.47
CA SER A 610 -11.73 10.77 -6.96
C SER A 610 -12.89 11.78 -7.03
N SER A 611 -12.70 12.97 -6.44
CA SER A 611 -13.62 14.09 -6.45
C SER A 611 -13.16 15.18 -7.41
N LEU A 612 -13.86 15.30 -8.55
CA LEU A 612 -13.67 16.39 -9.53
C LEU A 612 -13.91 17.79 -8.92
N ALA A 613 -14.56 17.88 -7.74
CA ALA A 613 -14.83 19.12 -7.04
C ALA A 613 -13.63 19.64 -6.24
N GLU A 614 -12.83 18.76 -5.63
CA GLU A 614 -11.59 19.14 -4.93
C GLU A 614 -10.51 19.57 -5.92
N GLU A 615 -10.40 18.88 -7.05
CA GLU A 615 -9.47 19.26 -8.13
C GLU A 615 -9.83 20.65 -8.71
N ARG A 616 -11.14 20.96 -8.83
CA ARG A 616 -11.61 22.30 -9.25
C ARG A 616 -11.41 23.38 -8.19
N TYR A 617 -11.53 23.05 -6.90
CA TYR A 617 -11.28 23.98 -5.80
C TYR A 617 -9.80 24.38 -5.75
N GLN A 618 -8.92 23.40 -5.81
CA GLN A 618 -7.47 23.61 -5.81
C GLN A 618 -6.97 24.27 -7.11
N ALA A 619 -7.61 23.97 -8.25
CA ALA A 619 -7.38 24.72 -9.49
C ALA A 619 -7.79 26.20 -9.36
N ALA A 620 -8.86 26.51 -8.62
CA ALA A 620 -9.26 27.88 -8.34
C ALA A 620 -8.28 28.58 -7.38
N GLU A 621 -7.75 27.86 -6.38
CA GLU A 621 -6.70 28.36 -5.47
C GLU A 621 -5.42 28.72 -6.23
N LEU A 622 -4.92 27.81 -7.08
CA LEU A 622 -3.78 28.09 -7.97
C LEU A 622 -4.06 29.30 -8.87
N ARG A 623 -5.26 29.40 -9.43
CA ARG A 623 -5.65 30.54 -10.28
C ARG A 623 -5.63 31.86 -9.51
N SER A 624 -6.17 31.89 -8.30
CA SER A 624 -6.15 33.09 -7.45
C SER A 624 -4.72 33.49 -7.06
N ALA A 625 -3.85 32.51 -6.78
CA ALA A 625 -2.44 32.78 -6.51
C ALA A 625 -1.72 33.40 -7.72
N LEU A 626 -1.93 32.84 -8.93
CA LEU A 626 -1.36 33.38 -10.16
C LEU A 626 -1.94 34.76 -10.54
N GLU A 627 -3.24 35.00 -10.28
CA GLU A 627 -3.85 36.32 -10.48
C GLU A 627 -3.26 37.39 -9.55
N LEU A 628 -2.79 36.99 -8.36
CA LEU A 628 -2.07 37.88 -7.44
C LEU A 628 -0.66 38.25 -7.96
N GLU A 629 0.01 37.29 -8.60
CA GLU A 629 1.39 37.44 -9.12
C GLU A 629 1.48 38.16 -10.48
N PHE A 630 0.47 38.00 -11.34
CA PHE A 630 0.41 38.61 -12.69
C PHE A 630 -0.56 39.81 -12.80
N GLY A 631 -1.41 40.02 -11.79
CA GLY A 631 -2.53 40.97 -11.83
C GLY A 631 -3.78 40.38 -12.49
N SER A 632 -4.95 40.76 -11.97
CA SER A 632 -6.26 40.24 -12.42
C SER A 632 -6.41 40.32 -13.94
N GLY A 633 -6.62 39.16 -14.59
CA GLY A 633 -6.89 39.06 -16.03
C GLY A 633 -5.66 38.95 -16.95
N ARG A 634 -4.44 38.82 -16.42
CA ARG A 634 -3.20 38.79 -17.21
C ARG A 634 -2.42 37.46 -17.17
N ILE A 635 -3.02 36.35 -16.74
CA ILE A 635 -2.34 35.04 -16.79
C ILE A 635 -2.02 34.67 -18.26
N PRO A 636 -0.74 34.49 -18.63
CA PRO A 636 -0.37 34.12 -20.00
C PRO A 636 -0.83 32.70 -20.37
N ASN A 637 -1.42 32.56 -21.56
CA ASN A 637 -1.66 31.30 -22.28
C ASN A 637 -2.53 30.21 -21.56
N PRO A 638 -3.83 30.46 -21.28
CA PRO A 638 -4.53 29.76 -20.21
C PRO A 638 -5.48 28.60 -20.62
N ARG A 639 -5.51 28.12 -21.87
CA ARG A 639 -6.51 27.09 -22.25
C ARG A 639 -5.97 25.69 -22.57
N SER A 640 -4.89 25.57 -23.35
CA SER A 640 -4.36 24.24 -23.72
C SER A 640 -3.48 23.59 -22.65
N HIS A 641 -2.88 24.39 -21.75
CA HIS A 641 -1.92 23.90 -20.74
C HIS A 641 -2.44 23.98 -19.30
N TRP A 642 -3.59 24.59 -19.06
CA TRP A 642 -4.15 24.79 -17.71
C TRP A 642 -4.32 23.49 -16.91
N PRO A 643 -4.84 22.38 -17.48
CA PRO A 643 -4.91 21.11 -16.76
C PRO A 643 -3.54 20.57 -16.35
N LYS A 644 -2.49 20.80 -17.15
CA LYS A 644 -1.13 20.35 -16.83
C LYS A 644 -0.51 21.13 -15.67
N LEU A 645 -0.76 22.44 -15.60
CA LEU A 645 -0.30 23.29 -14.49
C LEU A 645 -1.03 22.99 -13.18
N VAL A 646 -2.34 22.75 -13.27
CA VAL A 646 -3.16 22.29 -12.14
C VAL A 646 -2.63 20.95 -11.62
N ASN A 647 -2.30 20.01 -12.50
CA ASN A 647 -1.75 18.72 -12.10
C ASN A 647 -0.34 18.85 -11.49
N ALA A 648 0.50 19.74 -12.03
CA ALA A 648 1.83 20.02 -11.47
C ALA A 648 1.74 20.58 -10.04
N TYR A 649 0.78 21.47 -9.80
CA TYR A 649 0.52 22.04 -8.49
C TYR A 649 -0.03 20.98 -7.50
N LEU A 650 -1.09 20.29 -7.91
CA LEU A 650 -1.84 19.37 -7.05
C LEU A 650 -1.08 18.08 -6.74
N TYR A 651 -0.46 17.49 -7.75
CA TYR A 651 0.10 16.15 -7.66
C TYR A 651 1.63 16.17 -7.79
N GLY A 652 2.16 17.12 -8.56
CA GLY A 652 3.60 17.30 -8.72
C GLY A 652 4.28 18.01 -7.56
N GLY A 653 3.56 18.65 -6.63
CA GLY A 653 4.17 19.36 -5.49
C GLY A 653 4.95 20.63 -5.87
N TYR A 654 4.69 21.17 -7.07
CA TYR A 654 5.21 22.46 -7.51
C TYR A 654 4.44 23.60 -6.85
N THR A 655 5.14 24.64 -6.44
CA THR A 655 4.54 25.82 -5.83
C THR A 655 3.91 26.72 -6.88
N SER A 656 2.96 27.57 -6.48
CA SER A 656 2.36 28.57 -7.36
C SER A 656 3.41 29.51 -7.96
N SER A 657 4.48 29.82 -7.21
CA SER A 657 5.57 30.68 -7.67
C SER A 657 6.46 30.01 -8.72
N GLU A 658 6.76 28.71 -8.61
CA GLU A 658 7.48 27.96 -9.66
C GLU A 658 6.67 27.88 -10.97
N ILE A 659 5.35 27.73 -10.83
CA ILE A 659 4.41 27.74 -11.96
C ILE A 659 4.35 29.15 -12.58
N ALA A 660 4.29 30.21 -11.76
CA ALA A 660 4.33 31.58 -12.26
C ALA A 660 5.65 31.91 -12.96
N HIS A 661 6.78 31.47 -12.41
CA HIS A 661 8.07 31.63 -13.04
C HIS A 661 8.11 30.95 -14.42
N THR A 662 7.60 29.72 -14.50
CA THR A 662 7.48 28.97 -15.75
C THR A 662 6.61 29.69 -16.79
N LEU A 663 5.50 30.30 -16.35
CA LEU A 663 4.62 31.09 -17.21
C LEU A 663 5.24 32.43 -17.67
N ARG A 664 6.17 32.99 -16.87
CA ARG A 664 6.80 34.29 -17.14
C ARG A 664 8.05 34.18 -18.01
N PHE A 665 8.84 33.12 -17.82
CA PHE A 665 10.17 32.99 -18.42
C PHE A 665 10.36 31.75 -19.32
N GLY A 666 9.36 30.86 -19.39
CA GLY A 666 9.38 29.65 -20.20
C GLY A 666 9.58 28.35 -19.40
N PRO A 667 9.51 27.18 -20.06
CA PRO A 667 9.61 25.87 -19.40
C PRO A 667 10.98 25.69 -18.75
N GLY A 668 11.03 25.52 -17.43
CA GLY A 668 12.32 25.29 -16.74
C GLY A 668 12.25 24.94 -15.26
N LEU A 669 11.32 25.49 -14.49
CA LEU A 669 11.18 25.16 -13.06
C LEU A 669 10.08 24.14 -12.76
N VAL A 670 9.22 23.86 -13.73
CA VAL A 670 8.16 22.86 -13.62
C VAL A 670 8.35 21.82 -14.71
N HIS A 671 8.54 20.56 -14.32
CA HIS A 671 8.60 19.43 -15.24
C HIS A 671 7.18 18.89 -15.50
N PRO A 672 6.83 18.49 -16.73
CA PRO A 672 5.45 18.08 -17.06
C PRO A 672 4.97 16.77 -16.42
N ALA A 673 5.87 15.95 -15.88
CA ALA A 673 5.55 14.61 -15.35
C ALA A 673 6.34 14.19 -14.09
N ILE A 674 7.37 14.96 -13.68
CA ILE A 674 8.26 14.58 -12.55
C ILE A 674 7.88 15.40 -11.31
N PRO A 675 7.76 14.81 -10.11
CA PRO A 675 7.38 15.57 -8.92
C PRO A 675 8.50 16.54 -8.51
N ALA A 676 8.13 17.70 -7.97
CA ALA A 676 9.03 18.78 -7.60
C ALA A 676 10.07 18.38 -6.55
N SER A 677 9.76 17.42 -5.67
CA SER A 677 10.74 16.87 -4.71
C SER A 677 11.93 16.23 -5.42
N VAL A 678 11.70 15.62 -6.58
CA VAL A 678 12.71 14.93 -7.38
C VAL A 678 13.29 15.88 -8.44
N TRP A 679 12.46 16.70 -9.09
CA TRP A 679 12.98 17.66 -10.09
C TRP A 679 13.95 18.67 -9.49
N ARG A 680 13.75 19.09 -8.23
CA ARG A 680 14.63 20.06 -7.54
C ARG A 680 16.04 19.53 -7.26
N THR A 681 16.23 18.20 -7.23
CA THR A 681 17.54 17.58 -7.00
C THR A 681 18.33 17.39 -8.29
N ALA A 682 17.71 17.57 -9.45
CA ALA A 682 18.38 17.44 -10.75
C ALA A 682 19.30 18.63 -11.05
N ASP A 683 20.49 18.34 -11.59
CA ASP A 683 21.47 19.35 -12.03
C ASP A 683 20.92 20.32 -13.09
N GLU A 684 19.92 19.86 -13.85
CA GLU A 684 19.22 20.70 -14.83
C GLU A 684 18.30 21.74 -14.16
N TYR A 685 17.67 21.42 -13.03
CA TYR A 685 16.89 22.39 -12.24
C TYR A 685 17.80 23.44 -11.63
N ALA A 686 18.94 23.03 -11.04
CA ALA A 686 19.91 23.94 -10.46
C ALA A 686 20.37 25.01 -11.46
N ARG A 687 20.73 24.60 -12.68
CA ARG A 687 21.13 25.51 -13.78
C ARG A 687 20.03 26.50 -14.20
N ARG A 688 18.77 26.08 -14.17
CA ARG A 688 17.61 26.88 -14.59
C ARG A 688 17.01 27.75 -13.47
N SER A 689 17.30 27.43 -12.21
CA SER A 689 16.89 28.23 -11.04
C SER A 689 17.83 29.41 -10.76
N SER A 690 19.06 29.35 -11.29
CA SER A 690 20.08 30.40 -11.19
C SER A 690 20.04 31.46 -12.31
N SER A 691 19.18 31.26 -13.31
CA SER A 691 18.97 32.16 -14.47
C SER A 691 17.66 32.92 -14.35
#